data_AF-A0A0L7RGM3-F1
#
_entry.id   AF-A0A0L7RGM3-F1
#
_cell.length_a   1.000
_cell.length_b   1.000
_cell.length_c   1.000
_cell.angle_alpha   90.00
_cell.angle_beta   90.00
_cell.angle_gamma   90.00
#
_symmetry.space_group_name_H-M   'P 1'
#
loop_
_entity.id
_entity.type
_entity.pdbx_description
1 polymer ?
#
loop_
_entity_poly.entity_id
_entity_poly.type
_entity_poly.pdbx_seq_one_letter_code
_entity_poly.pdbx_strand_id
1 'polypeptide(L)'
;MQSKWAWIILNLVVCAIASVEDDNVKAFIQLTEYGYVDVCLDTTEAQWAFLNSPSNKTLSEWEEKLISYARFKILQMDEVANISKNDIHDSALLYKYDVAIKIGDALLHTDDLKKLVHFAGAAELQRLSRVRDTILKNHTRKDLENILSHSSNVENKSAVWTAWHQGLAPLVKNFSTILPLVSKAAKANGAKNVTEYWEFLSGYSEGYDKIKYEWSRLASLHKKILKFAINNLSQKYKITMNNTIPAYLLGSLQGSDWTPISVDVTPYPDLMYSIKKNLWKRRLIGKSLYKTASIMSSQILSQAPQAGFWGKSRFDQQCPSKLINFCQDAILSVSTCFEPTISNYLSAHKNVGKIVFNQISVEDTPVLNTANRYSGLEEGVSELFGILAASPAWLNYTHLMDNSTDSEQRLIVSLMITALNTLPQITYYMSADMWRIDAIEKGITNPEDLISSWWKHREEYEGLNSNGTNMPTFLDDDYITSNKPYLPKLTGTILAFQLYKYLMASTAVRYDSIVEKHININFLKMIQRGSADDWMKVLDKFLELDEVSFDSLLSFFSPLEDFIDELEENIQYKADTAKESELEELEKRVIVEMNTPSTTTTTTTTPRSVAGKTKTTSTSSSKQNDGRSGMNTVGNSNKNLESKSSILIPENSNILDVPTITEVPLDKSQLDSLDTDDDKKPKINTSKAVWAVGAVLLATIVICIIAIFGRQRCRKTPKNRRYV
;
A
#
# COMPACT_ATOMS: atom_id res chain seq x y z
N MET A 1 12.40 44.07 42.58
CA MET A 1 11.48 43.97 41.41
C MET A 1 12.21 43.99 40.05
N GLN A 2 13.39 44.61 39.89
CA GLN A 2 14.10 44.70 38.60
C GLN A 2 14.71 43.37 38.09
N SER A 3 15.09 42.44 38.97
CA SER A 3 15.68 41.14 38.58
C SER A 3 14.70 40.22 37.83
N LYS A 4 13.41 40.19 38.19
CA LYS A 4 12.41 39.35 37.51
C LYS A 4 12.10 39.83 36.09
N TRP A 5 12.07 41.13 35.85
CA TRP A 5 11.83 41.69 34.51
C TRP A 5 13.02 41.47 33.57
N ALA A 6 14.26 41.55 34.08
CA ALA A 6 15.45 41.22 33.31
C ALA A 6 15.46 39.74 32.85
N TRP A 7 15.06 38.82 33.72
CA TRP A 7 14.92 37.40 33.37
C TRP A 7 13.80 37.14 32.37
N ILE A 8 12.67 37.83 32.48
CA ILE A 8 11.56 37.73 31.50
C ILE A 8 12.01 38.25 30.13
N ILE A 9 12.69 39.40 30.08
CA ILE A 9 13.18 39.97 28.81
C ILE A 9 14.27 39.09 28.20
N LEU A 10 15.21 38.57 28.99
CA LEU A 10 16.22 37.63 28.51
C LEU A 10 15.58 36.36 27.94
N ASN A 11 14.61 35.77 28.64
CA ASN A 11 13.88 34.59 28.14
C ASN A 11 13.09 34.90 26.87
N LEU A 12 12.48 36.09 26.75
CA LEU A 12 11.79 36.51 25.53
C LEU A 12 12.75 36.71 24.35
N VAL A 13 13.95 37.27 24.59
CA VAL A 13 14.98 37.44 23.56
C VAL A 13 15.54 36.08 23.12
N VAL A 14 15.80 35.18 24.08
CA VAL A 14 16.24 33.79 23.78
C VAL A 14 15.15 33.05 23.00
N CYS A 15 13.88 33.15 23.39
CA CYS A 15 12.78 32.54 22.63
C CYS A 15 12.64 33.15 21.23
N ALA A 16 12.85 34.46 21.07
CA ALA A 16 12.77 35.12 19.77
C ALA A 16 13.93 34.71 18.85
N ILE A 17 15.16 34.59 19.38
CA ILE A 17 16.32 34.12 18.60
C ILE A 17 16.12 32.66 18.21
N ALA A 18 15.74 31.81 19.15
CA ALA A 18 15.39 30.40 18.91
C ALA A 18 14.32 30.25 17.81
N SER A 19 13.27 31.08 17.85
CA SER A 19 12.21 31.05 16.82
C SER A 19 12.70 31.46 15.43
N VAL A 20 13.66 32.38 15.34
CA VAL A 20 14.23 32.83 14.06
C VAL A 20 15.18 31.77 13.49
N GLU A 21 15.93 31.07 14.33
CA GLU A 21 16.77 29.94 13.93
C GLU A 21 15.92 28.76 13.43
N ASP A 22 14.90 28.35 14.20
CA ASP A 22 13.94 27.32 13.78
C ASP A 22 13.24 27.68 12.46
N ASP A 23 12.83 28.94 12.26
CA ASP A 23 12.17 29.38 11.03
C ASP A 23 13.08 29.27 9.79
N ASN A 24 14.38 29.54 9.94
CA ASN A 24 15.35 29.38 8.84
C ASN A 24 15.59 27.91 8.52
N VAL A 25 15.75 27.06 9.53
CA VAL A 25 15.92 25.60 9.36
C VAL A 25 14.68 24.99 8.72
N LYS A 26 13.49 25.41 9.16
CA LYS A 26 12.22 24.98 8.60
C LYS A 26 12.09 25.33 7.13
N ALA A 27 12.43 26.57 6.74
CA ALA A 27 12.41 26.98 5.34
C ALA A 27 13.40 26.16 4.49
N PHE A 28 14.58 25.85 5.04
CA PHE A 28 15.58 25.02 4.36
C PHE A 28 15.08 23.58 4.14
N ILE A 29 14.57 22.92 5.19
CA ILE A 29 14.01 21.57 5.10
C ILE A 29 12.82 21.53 4.12
N GLN A 30 11.98 22.56 4.10
CA GLN A 30 10.89 22.66 3.11
C GLN A 30 11.41 22.74 1.68
N LEU A 31 12.51 23.45 1.43
CA LEU A 31 13.13 23.49 0.11
C LEU A 31 13.69 22.12 -0.29
N THR A 32 14.34 21.42 0.63
CA THR A 32 14.77 20.03 0.44
C THR A 32 13.59 19.12 0.12
N GLU A 33 12.47 19.25 0.84
CA GLU A 33 11.24 18.50 0.57
C GLU A 33 10.74 18.71 -0.86
N TYR A 34 10.74 19.95 -1.39
CA TYR A 34 10.35 20.17 -2.80
C TYR A 34 11.28 19.44 -3.79
N GLY A 35 12.59 19.45 -3.56
CA GLY A 35 13.52 18.69 -4.39
C GLY A 35 13.28 17.18 -4.33
N TYR A 36 12.94 16.65 -3.15
CA TYR A 36 12.56 15.24 -2.99
C TYR A 36 11.30 14.89 -3.80
N VAL A 37 10.29 15.76 -3.82
CA VAL A 37 9.07 15.55 -4.61
C VAL A 37 9.40 15.41 -6.09
N ASP A 38 10.19 16.32 -6.64
CA ASP A 38 10.52 16.35 -8.07
C ASP A 38 11.29 15.09 -8.49
N VAL A 39 12.36 14.74 -7.77
CA VAL A 39 13.19 13.57 -8.12
C VAL A 39 12.45 12.26 -7.87
N CYS A 40 11.62 12.18 -6.81
CA CYS A 40 10.79 11.01 -6.56
C CYS A 40 9.74 10.80 -7.66
N LEU A 41 9.11 11.87 -8.16
CA LEU A 41 8.13 11.78 -9.24
C LEU A 41 8.75 11.11 -10.47
N ASP A 42 9.90 11.61 -10.91
CA ASP A 42 10.68 11.03 -12.02
C ASP A 42 10.96 9.53 -11.84
N THR A 43 11.40 9.12 -10.64
CA THR A 43 11.69 7.71 -10.32
C THR A 43 10.43 6.86 -10.32
N THR A 44 9.34 7.36 -9.76
CA THR A 44 8.07 6.62 -9.64
C THR A 44 7.33 6.53 -10.96
N GLU A 45 7.51 7.49 -11.88
CA GLU A 45 7.02 7.38 -13.26
C GLU A 45 7.76 6.30 -14.06
N ALA A 46 9.09 6.21 -13.92
CA ALA A 46 9.86 5.12 -14.51
C ALA A 46 9.46 3.76 -13.92
N GLN A 47 9.27 3.68 -12.60
CA GLN A 47 8.75 2.48 -11.94
C GLN A 47 7.37 2.09 -12.48
N TRP A 48 6.47 3.06 -12.62
CA TRP A 48 5.12 2.83 -13.12
C TRP A 48 5.12 2.33 -14.57
N ALA A 49 6.00 2.87 -15.42
CA ALA A 49 6.19 2.39 -16.78
C ALA A 49 6.70 0.95 -16.79
N PHE A 50 7.68 0.63 -15.95
CA PHE A 50 8.21 -0.73 -15.79
C PHE A 50 7.15 -1.74 -15.33
N LEU A 51 6.40 -1.44 -14.26
CA LEU A 51 5.37 -2.35 -13.73
C LEU A 51 4.27 -2.67 -14.73
N ASN A 52 3.87 -1.69 -15.55
CA ASN A 52 2.78 -1.87 -16.52
C ASN A 52 3.26 -2.26 -17.91
N SER A 53 4.56 -2.22 -18.17
CA SER A 53 5.19 -2.62 -19.45
C SER A 53 6.62 -3.13 -19.19
N PRO A 54 6.75 -4.31 -18.54
CA PRO A 54 8.04 -4.83 -18.09
C PRO A 54 8.91 -5.24 -19.28
N SER A 55 10.13 -4.71 -19.33
CA SER A 55 11.16 -5.01 -20.33
C SER A 55 12.53 -4.64 -19.80
N ASN A 56 13.60 -5.14 -20.42
CA ASN A 56 14.96 -4.70 -20.07
C ASN A 56 15.13 -3.17 -20.22
N LYS A 57 14.48 -2.57 -21.22
CA LYS A 57 14.54 -1.12 -21.44
C LYS A 57 13.91 -0.34 -20.29
N THR A 58 12.66 -0.66 -19.96
CA THR A 58 11.93 0.02 -18.86
C THR A 58 12.55 -0.29 -17.50
N LEU A 59 13.16 -1.47 -17.33
CA LEU A 59 13.97 -1.80 -16.16
C LEU A 59 15.19 -0.87 -16.05
N SER A 60 16.03 -0.77 -17.09
CA SER A 60 17.22 0.08 -17.07
C SER A 60 16.89 1.55 -16.83
N GLU A 61 15.81 2.06 -17.43
CA GLU A 61 15.32 3.42 -17.17
C GLU A 61 14.94 3.61 -15.69
N TRP A 62 14.26 2.63 -15.09
CA TRP A 62 13.90 2.68 -13.67
C TRP A 62 15.12 2.58 -12.74
N GLU A 63 16.06 1.68 -13.03
CA GLU A 63 17.31 1.52 -12.28
C GLU A 63 18.14 2.81 -12.28
N GLU A 64 18.28 3.46 -13.44
CA GLU A 64 18.98 4.73 -13.59
C GLU A 64 18.35 5.80 -12.70
N LYS A 65 17.02 5.92 -12.73
CA LYS A 65 16.30 6.89 -11.91
C LYS A 65 16.38 6.59 -10.41
N LEU A 66 16.42 5.32 -10.00
CA LEU A 66 16.65 4.94 -8.60
C LEU A 66 18.04 5.34 -8.11
N ILE A 67 19.08 5.09 -8.92
CA ILE A 67 20.46 5.48 -8.60
C ILE A 67 20.59 7.00 -8.54
N SER A 68 19.98 7.72 -9.49
CA SER A 68 19.94 9.18 -9.48
C SER A 68 19.25 9.71 -8.22
N TYR A 69 18.14 9.11 -7.82
CA TYR A 69 17.43 9.51 -6.62
C TYR A 69 18.26 9.30 -5.36
N ALA A 70 18.95 8.16 -5.24
CA ALA A 70 19.86 7.92 -4.11
C ALA A 70 21.01 8.95 -4.04
N ARG A 71 21.60 9.31 -5.19
CA ARG A 71 22.63 10.39 -5.24
C ARG A 71 22.07 11.73 -4.78
N PHE A 72 20.87 12.08 -5.24
CA PHE A 72 20.18 13.28 -4.79
C PHE A 72 19.95 13.27 -3.27
N LYS A 73 19.51 12.14 -2.69
CA LYS A 73 19.34 11.99 -1.24
C LYS A 73 20.64 12.23 -0.48
N ILE A 74 21.77 11.71 -0.96
CA ILE A 74 23.10 11.93 -0.35
C ILE A 74 23.45 13.43 -0.34
N LEU A 75 23.29 14.11 -1.49
CA LEU A 75 23.58 15.54 -1.58
C LEU A 75 22.72 16.36 -0.61
N GLN A 76 21.42 16.08 -0.54
CA GLN A 76 20.53 16.76 0.40
C GLN A 76 20.86 16.43 1.85
N MET A 77 21.25 15.20 2.15
CA MET A 77 21.71 14.79 3.47
C MET A 77 22.94 15.60 3.90
N ASP A 78 23.94 15.77 3.03
CA ASP A 78 25.13 16.58 3.31
C ASP A 78 24.78 18.06 3.55
N GLU A 79 23.86 18.61 2.76
CA GLU A 79 23.43 20.00 2.93
C GLU A 79 22.67 20.21 4.25
N VAL A 80 21.74 19.31 4.59
CA VAL A 80 20.99 19.36 5.85
C VAL A 80 21.92 19.16 7.05
N ALA A 81 22.88 18.23 6.96
CA ALA A 81 23.82 17.93 8.05
C ALA A 81 24.75 19.10 8.43
N ASN A 82 24.86 20.14 7.58
CA ASN A 82 25.58 21.37 7.92
C ASN A 82 24.85 22.24 8.96
N ILE A 83 23.56 22.01 9.18
CA ILE A 83 22.77 22.68 10.20
C ILE A 83 23.10 22.05 11.56
N SER A 84 23.46 22.86 12.55
CA SER A 84 23.73 22.37 13.90
C SER A 84 22.43 21.84 14.52
N LYS A 85 22.43 20.56 14.90
CA LYS A 85 21.29 19.92 15.59
C LYS A 85 20.91 20.64 16.90
N ASN A 86 21.86 21.31 17.55
CA ASN A 86 21.62 22.05 18.79
C ASN A 86 20.82 23.35 18.59
N ASP A 87 20.74 23.82 17.34
CA ASP A 87 20.06 25.07 16.96
C ASP A 87 18.57 24.80 16.64
N ILE A 88 18.13 23.53 16.71
CA ILE A 88 16.75 23.10 16.46
C ILE A 88 16.07 22.85 17.81
N HIS A 89 15.06 23.66 18.12
CA HIS A 89 14.33 23.57 19.38
C HIS A 89 12.93 22.95 19.23
N ASP A 90 12.30 23.10 18.06
CA ASP A 90 11.04 22.44 17.75
C ASP A 90 11.22 20.93 17.55
N SER A 91 10.46 20.12 18.31
CA SER A 91 10.61 18.67 18.28
C SER A 91 10.18 18.02 16.97
N ALA A 92 9.18 18.58 16.29
CA ALA A 92 8.72 18.05 15.01
C ALA A 92 9.73 18.39 13.90
N LEU A 93 10.34 19.58 13.96
CA LEU A 93 11.44 19.97 13.09
C LEU A 93 12.69 19.11 13.32
N LEU A 94 13.00 18.79 14.58
CA LEU A 94 14.09 17.89 14.93
C LEU A 94 13.87 16.48 14.36
N TYR A 95 12.64 15.99 14.42
CA TYR A 95 12.28 14.72 13.79
C TYR A 95 12.49 14.75 12.27
N LYS A 96 12.03 15.81 11.58
CA LYS A 96 12.27 15.97 10.13
C LYS A 96 13.76 16.02 9.79
N TYR A 97 14.54 16.75 10.58
CA TYR A 97 16.00 16.80 10.44
C TYR A 97 16.60 15.38 10.53
N ASP A 98 16.23 14.62 11.56
CA ASP A 98 16.71 13.24 11.76
C ASP A 98 16.31 12.29 10.62
N VAL A 99 15.14 12.53 10.00
CA VAL A 99 14.69 11.78 8.81
C VAL A 99 15.49 12.16 7.56
N ALA A 100 15.86 13.42 7.40
CA ALA A 100 16.65 13.91 6.27
C ALA A 100 18.10 13.40 6.29
N ILE A 101 18.70 13.22 7.48
CA ILE A 101 20.09 12.77 7.61
C ILE A 101 20.25 11.24 7.69
N LYS A 102 19.15 10.49 7.85
CA LYS A 102 19.14 9.02 7.88
C LYS A 102 18.37 8.47 6.69
N ILE A 103 19.04 8.40 5.54
CA ILE A 103 18.43 8.10 4.23
C ILE A 103 18.42 6.61 3.87
N GLY A 104 18.73 5.72 4.82
CA GLY A 104 18.60 4.27 4.65
C GLY A 104 19.61 3.69 3.64
N ASP A 105 19.13 2.81 2.76
CA ASP A 105 19.96 2.08 1.78
C ASP A 105 20.68 3.02 0.79
N ALA A 106 20.23 4.26 0.64
CA ALA A 106 20.91 5.26 -0.19
C ALA A 106 22.33 5.58 0.32
N LEU A 107 22.66 5.30 1.59
CA LEU A 107 24.03 5.44 2.13
C LEU A 107 24.95 4.25 1.82
N LEU A 108 24.48 3.23 1.09
CA LEU A 108 25.38 2.19 0.59
C LEU A 108 26.44 2.79 -0.34
N HIS A 109 27.63 2.20 -0.34
CA HIS A 109 28.65 2.51 -1.34
C HIS A 109 28.06 2.38 -2.75
N THR A 110 28.41 3.28 -3.67
CA THR A 110 27.82 3.38 -5.01
C THR A 110 27.72 2.03 -5.73
N ASP A 111 28.75 1.19 -5.69
CA ASP A 111 28.74 -0.12 -6.34
C ASP A 111 27.80 -1.13 -5.65
N ASP A 112 27.68 -1.08 -4.33
CA ASP A 112 26.79 -1.95 -3.58
C ASP A 112 25.33 -1.52 -3.74
N LEU A 113 25.07 -0.21 -3.80
CA LEU A 113 23.76 0.32 -4.14
C LEU A 113 23.33 -0.11 -5.56
N LYS A 114 24.22 0.01 -6.54
CA LYS A 114 23.96 -0.45 -7.92
C LYS A 114 23.62 -1.94 -7.97
N LYS A 115 24.35 -2.77 -7.22
CA LYS A 115 24.05 -4.22 -7.11
C LYS A 115 22.67 -4.48 -6.52
N LEU A 116 22.32 -3.78 -5.43
CA LEU A 116 21.01 -3.91 -4.79
C LEU A 116 19.88 -3.51 -5.74
N VAL A 117 19.99 -2.33 -6.37
CA VAL A 117 19.01 -1.81 -7.33
C VAL A 117 18.83 -2.78 -8.50
N HIS A 118 19.94 -3.22 -9.09
CA HIS A 118 19.89 -4.14 -10.23
C HIS A 118 19.27 -5.50 -9.85
N PHE A 119 19.66 -6.06 -8.69
CA PHE A 119 19.09 -7.32 -8.23
C PHE A 119 17.59 -7.22 -7.97
N ALA A 120 17.13 -6.18 -7.27
CA ALA A 120 15.73 -5.97 -6.96
C ALA A 120 14.90 -5.82 -8.26
N GLY A 121 15.42 -5.04 -9.21
CA GLY A 121 14.78 -4.83 -10.51
C GLY A 121 14.75 -6.09 -11.37
N ALA A 122 15.85 -6.85 -11.43
CA ALA A 122 15.91 -8.14 -12.12
C ALA A 122 14.95 -9.18 -11.52
N ALA A 123 14.87 -9.26 -10.19
CA ALA A 123 13.93 -10.15 -9.50
C ALA A 123 12.47 -9.77 -9.79
N GLU A 124 12.14 -8.48 -9.80
CA GLU A 124 10.80 -8.01 -10.17
C GLU A 124 10.50 -8.30 -11.65
N LEU A 125 11.44 -8.09 -12.56
CA LEU A 125 11.25 -8.42 -13.98
C LEU A 125 10.95 -9.91 -14.17
N GLN A 126 11.61 -10.79 -13.42
CA GLN A 126 11.33 -12.23 -13.45
C GLN A 126 9.91 -12.54 -12.96
N ARG A 127 9.46 -11.93 -11.86
CA ARG A 127 8.08 -12.09 -11.33
C ARG A 127 7.00 -11.52 -12.26
N LEU A 128 7.33 -10.51 -13.06
CA LEU A 128 6.41 -9.90 -14.03
C LEU A 128 6.40 -10.63 -15.39
N SER A 129 7.43 -11.42 -15.67
CA SER A 129 7.60 -12.10 -16.96
C SER A 129 6.74 -13.36 -17.07
N ARG A 130 6.36 -13.72 -18.31
CA ARG A 130 5.75 -15.02 -18.60
C ARG A 130 6.77 -16.13 -18.43
N VAL A 131 6.39 -17.20 -17.76
CA VAL A 131 7.27 -18.36 -17.58
C VAL A 131 7.29 -19.20 -18.86
N ARG A 132 8.49 -19.43 -19.41
CA ARG A 132 8.69 -20.25 -20.63
C ARG A 132 9.09 -21.71 -20.33
N ASP A 133 9.01 -22.13 -19.07
CA ASP A 133 9.29 -23.51 -18.67
C ASP A 133 8.41 -24.52 -19.43
N THR A 134 8.92 -25.73 -19.64
CA THR A 134 8.24 -26.80 -20.39
C THR A 134 6.87 -27.17 -19.81
N ILE A 135 6.68 -27.01 -18.49
CA ILE A 135 5.45 -27.25 -17.75
C ILE A 135 4.55 -26.00 -17.79
N LEU A 136 5.14 -24.81 -17.65
CA LEU A 136 4.42 -23.54 -17.49
C LEU A 136 4.18 -22.76 -18.79
N LYS A 137 4.49 -23.31 -19.97
CA LYS A 137 4.46 -22.66 -21.30
C LYS A 137 3.55 -21.42 -21.40
N ASN A 138 4.16 -20.24 -21.30
CA ASN A 138 3.54 -18.91 -21.46
C ASN A 138 2.52 -18.48 -20.38
N HIS A 139 2.46 -19.15 -19.24
CA HIS A 139 1.64 -18.72 -18.11
C HIS A 139 2.22 -17.46 -17.47
N THR A 140 1.34 -16.53 -17.14
CA THR A 140 1.61 -15.38 -16.27
C THR A 140 1.48 -15.79 -14.81
N ARG A 141 1.99 -14.98 -13.88
CA ARG A 141 1.74 -15.16 -12.44
C ARG A 141 0.25 -15.35 -12.14
N LYS A 142 -0.60 -14.51 -12.73
CA LYS A 142 -2.06 -14.56 -12.57
C LYS A 142 -2.61 -15.94 -12.92
N ASP A 143 -2.18 -16.51 -14.04
CA ASP A 143 -2.63 -17.84 -14.47
C ASP A 143 -2.23 -18.93 -13.46
N LEU A 144 -1.05 -18.81 -12.84
CA LEU A 144 -0.58 -19.77 -11.83
C LEU A 144 -1.33 -19.64 -10.50
N GLU A 145 -1.56 -18.41 -10.03
CA GLU A 145 -2.38 -18.15 -8.84
C GLU A 145 -3.81 -18.71 -9.03
N ASN A 146 -4.35 -18.60 -10.25
CA ASN A 146 -5.65 -19.20 -10.60
C ASN A 146 -5.63 -20.74 -10.54
N ILE A 147 -4.60 -21.38 -11.10
CA ILE A 147 -4.44 -22.84 -11.03
C ILE A 147 -4.32 -23.30 -9.57
N LEU A 148 -3.52 -22.60 -8.76
CA LEU A 148 -3.31 -22.95 -7.36
C LEU A 148 -4.57 -22.78 -6.52
N SER A 149 -5.40 -21.78 -6.81
CA SER A 149 -6.62 -21.50 -6.04
C SER A 149 -7.82 -22.40 -6.38
N HIS A 150 -7.90 -22.97 -7.59
CA HIS A 150 -9.06 -23.77 -8.05
C HIS A 150 -8.80 -25.25 -8.29
N SER A 151 -7.56 -25.66 -8.63
CA SER A 151 -7.29 -27.07 -8.94
C SER A 151 -7.55 -27.96 -7.72
N SER A 152 -8.22 -29.10 -7.88
CA SER A 152 -8.26 -30.15 -6.85
C SER A 152 -7.11 -31.17 -6.98
N ASN A 153 -6.37 -31.11 -8.10
CA ASN A 153 -5.26 -32.01 -8.40
C ASN A 153 -3.99 -31.53 -7.68
N VAL A 154 -3.52 -32.32 -6.72
CA VAL A 154 -2.35 -32.05 -5.86
C VAL A 154 -1.06 -32.03 -6.68
N GLU A 155 -0.89 -33.00 -7.57
CA GLU A 155 0.31 -33.14 -8.40
C GLU A 155 0.48 -31.92 -9.30
N ASN A 156 -0.61 -31.42 -9.88
CA ASN A 156 -0.62 -30.22 -10.70
C ASN A 156 -0.26 -28.97 -9.88
N LYS A 157 -0.84 -28.80 -8.68
CA LYS A 157 -0.47 -27.68 -7.79
C LYS A 157 1.02 -27.71 -7.45
N SER A 158 1.50 -28.87 -7.03
CA SER A 158 2.91 -29.07 -6.68
C SER A 158 3.82 -28.77 -7.86
N ALA A 159 3.49 -29.28 -9.06
CA ALA A 159 4.27 -29.06 -10.27
C ALA A 159 4.33 -27.59 -10.68
N VAL A 160 3.18 -26.91 -10.71
CA VAL A 160 3.10 -25.49 -11.11
C VAL A 160 3.82 -24.59 -10.11
N TRP A 161 3.58 -24.81 -8.82
CA TRP A 161 4.23 -24.06 -7.75
C TRP A 161 5.74 -24.25 -7.77
N THR A 162 6.21 -25.49 -7.93
CA THR A 162 7.64 -25.81 -7.99
C THR A 162 8.28 -25.17 -9.22
N ALA A 163 7.65 -25.29 -10.38
CA ALA A 163 8.18 -24.72 -11.62
C ALA A 163 8.31 -23.18 -11.57
N TRP A 164 7.40 -22.49 -10.89
CA TRP A 164 7.52 -21.03 -10.66
C TRP A 164 8.78 -20.69 -9.87
N HIS A 165 8.93 -21.27 -8.68
CA HIS A 165 10.06 -20.95 -7.80
C HIS A 165 11.39 -21.49 -8.33
N GLN A 166 11.38 -22.58 -9.09
CA GLN A 166 12.54 -23.08 -9.82
C GLN A 166 13.04 -22.05 -10.85
N GLY A 167 12.15 -21.29 -11.48
CA GLY A 167 12.50 -20.19 -12.38
C GLY A 167 13.24 -19.05 -11.68
N LEU A 168 13.02 -18.86 -10.37
CA LEU A 168 13.71 -17.86 -9.56
C LEU A 168 15.04 -18.37 -8.98
N ALA A 169 15.24 -19.69 -8.89
CA ALA A 169 16.42 -20.30 -8.28
C ALA A 169 17.79 -19.80 -8.77
N PRO A 170 17.99 -19.42 -10.05
CA PRO A 170 19.25 -18.82 -10.49
C PRO A 170 19.66 -17.56 -9.73
N LEU A 171 18.69 -16.81 -9.17
CA LEU A 171 18.93 -15.57 -8.44
C LEU A 171 19.48 -15.81 -7.02
N VAL A 172 19.45 -17.03 -6.49
CA VAL A 172 19.94 -17.31 -5.12
C VAL A 172 21.43 -16.98 -4.99
N LYS A 173 22.23 -17.30 -6.01
CA LYS A 173 23.67 -16.97 -6.03
C LYS A 173 23.91 -15.46 -5.96
N ASN A 174 23.08 -14.66 -6.64
CA ASN A 174 23.14 -13.21 -6.53
C ASN A 174 22.70 -12.77 -5.14
N PHE A 175 21.61 -13.33 -4.61
CA PHE A 175 21.07 -12.99 -3.29
C PHE A 175 22.08 -13.21 -2.16
N SER A 176 22.95 -14.23 -2.25
CA SER A 176 24.09 -14.45 -1.34
C SER A 176 25.00 -13.21 -1.17
N THR A 177 25.05 -12.34 -2.18
CA THR A 177 25.82 -11.08 -2.13
C THR A 177 24.97 -9.87 -1.75
N ILE A 178 23.65 -9.97 -1.87
CA ILE A 178 22.69 -8.90 -1.61
C ILE A 178 22.28 -8.85 -0.13
N LEU A 179 21.99 -10.01 0.48
CA LEU A 179 21.56 -10.09 1.88
C LEU A 179 22.56 -9.41 2.85
N PRO A 180 23.90 -9.59 2.71
CA PRO A 180 24.86 -8.92 3.57
C PRO A 180 24.92 -7.38 3.39
N LEU A 181 24.36 -6.83 2.30
CA LEU A 181 24.33 -5.38 2.08
C LEU A 181 23.49 -4.67 3.13
N VAL A 182 22.49 -5.33 3.73
CA VAL A 182 21.68 -4.75 4.82
C VAL A 182 22.57 -4.37 6.01
N SER A 183 23.55 -5.21 6.36
CA SER A 183 24.51 -4.91 7.44
C SER A 183 25.42 -3.71 7.09
N LYS A 184 25.80 -3.57 5.81
CA LYS A 184 26.54 -2.40 5.34
C LYS A 184 25.69 -1.13 5.40
N ALA A 185 24.42 -1.19 5.01
CA ALA A 185 23.48 -0.08 5.11
C ALA A 185 23.25 0.33 6.57
N ALA A 186 23.08 -0.65 7.47
CA ALA A 186 22.98 -0.42 8.92
C ALA A 186 24.18 0.35 9.45
N LYS A 187 25.39 -0.12 9.14
CA LYS A 187 26.64 0.56 9.54
C LYS A 187 26.75 1.96 8.96
N ALA A 188 26.40 2.16 7.68
CA ALA A 188 26.45 3.47 7.03
C ALA A 188 25.46 4.47 7.66
N ASN A 189 24.33 3.98 8.19
CA ASN A 189 23.37 4.78 8.94
C ASN A 189 23.73 4.91 10.44
N GLY A 190 24.86 4.36 10.89
CA GLY A 190 25.30 4.43 12.29
C GLY A 190 24.51 3.55 13.27
N ALA A 191 23.74 2.57 12.77
CA ALA A 191 23.11 1.57 13.60
C ALA A 191 24.12 0.50 14.04
N LYS A 192 23.94 -0.07 15.23
CA LYS A 192 24.81 -1.12 15.80
C LYS A 192 24.66 -2.43 15.04
N ASN A 193 23.45 -2.75 14.59
CA ASN A 193 23.11 -3.98 13.87
C ASN A 193 21.90 -3.76 12.96
N VAL A 194 21.51 -4.82 12.24
CA VAL A 194 20.36 -4.80 11.31
C VAL A 194 19.04 -4.59 12.04
N THR A 195 18.88 -5.15 13.23
CA THR A 195 17.69 -4.99 14.07
C THR A 195 17.44 -3.51 14.37
N GLU A 196 18.42 -2.79 14.92
CA GLU A 196 18.31 -1.35 15.20
C GLU A 196 18.11 -0.54 13.91
N TYR A 197 18.73 -0.96 12.80
CA TYR A 197 18.54 -0.33 11.49
C TYR A 197 17.08 -0.37 11.03
N TRP A 198 16.46 -1.54 11.09
CA TRP A 198 15.07 -1.72 10.68
C TRP A 198 14.05 -1.12 11.66
N GLU A 199 14.35 -1.14 12.96
CA GLU A 199 13.54 -0.48 13.98
C GLU A 199 13.51 1.05 13.83
N PHE A 200 14.64 1.69 13.51
CA PHE A 200 14.59 3.14 13.25
C PHE A 200 13.88 3.46 11.92
N LEU A 201 14.02 2.62 10.89
CA LEU A 201 13.34 2.81 9.61
C LEU A 201 11.82 2.69 9.75
N SER A 202 11.35 1.85 10.68
CA SER A 202 9.93 1.72 11.02
C SER A 202 9.43 2.80 11.98
N GLY A 203 10.34 3.50 12.67
CA GLY A 203 9.99 4.41 13.76
C GLY A 203 9.43 3.67 14.99
N TYR A 204 9.83 2.42 15.21
CA TYR A 204 9.38 1.61 16.35
C TYR A 204 10.57 0.93 17.03
N SER A 205 11.16 1.64 17.99
CA SER A 205 12.30 1.15 18.77
C SER A 205 11.96 -0.07 19.62
N GLU A 206 12.88 -1.04 19.68
CA GLU A 206 12.73 -2.31 20.40
C GLU A 206 11.53 -3.13 19.92
N GLY A 207 11.07 -2.87 18.70
CA GLY A 207 9.86 -3.45 18.13
C GLY A 207 9.93 -4.97 18.02
N TYR A 208 11.07 -5.51 17.58
CA TYR A 208 11.22 -6.96 17.43
C TYR A 208 11.21 -7.67 18.79
N ASP A 209 11.89 -7.12 19.80
CA ASP A 209 11.94 -7.71 21.14
C ASP A 209 10.58 -7.67 21.84
N LYS A 210 9.86 -6.55 21.73
CA LYS A 210 8.49 -6.41 22.26
C LYS A 210 7.54 -7.45 21.66
N ILE A 211 7.57 -7.61 20.34
CA ILE A 211 6.70 -8.58 19.65
C ILE A 211 7.11 -10.01 19.99
N LYS A 212 8.41 -10.31 20.05
CA LYS A 212 8.94 -11.62 20.41
C LYS A 212 8.53 -12.03 21.82
N TYR A 213 8.49 -11.08 22.76
CA TYR A 213 8.04 -11.33 24.14
C TYR A 213 6.60 -11.84 24.19
N GLU A 214 5.71 -11.27 23.39
CA GLU A 214 4.29 -11.67 23.34
C GLU A 214 3.99 -12.78 22.32
N TRP A 215 4.97 -13.17 21.49
CA TRP A 215 4.79 -14.08 20.36
C TRP A 215 4.07 -15.39 20.70
N SER A 216 4.37 -15.96 21.87
CA SER A 216 3.77 -17.22 22.33
C SER A 216 2.24 -17.20 22.38
N ARG A 217 1.64 -16.05 22.72
CA ARG A 217 0.18 -15.87 22.80
C ARG A 217 -0.44 -15.97 21.41
N LEU A 218 0.13 -15.25 20.43
CA LEU A 218 -0.31 -15.32 19.05
C LEU A 218 -0.05 -16.70 18.43
N ALA A 219 1.13 -17.27 18.67
CA ALA A 219 1.51 -18.57 18.14
C ALA A 219 0.54 -19.68 18.55
N SER A 220 0.00 -19.62 19.78
CA SER A 220 -1.04 -20.53 20.24
C SER A 220 -2.32 -20.44 19.39
N LEU A 221 -2.83 -19.23 19.17
CA LEU A 221 -4.01 -18.99 18.33
C LEU A 221 -3.77 -19.44 16.88
N HIS A 222 -2.64 -19.06 16.28
CA HIS A 222 -2.28 -19.48 14.92
C HIS A 222 -2.21 -21.00 14.80
N LYS A 223 -1.60 -21.69 15.78
CA LYS A 223 -1.50 -23.14 15.78
C LYS A 223 -2.86 -23.83 15.82
N LYS A 224 -3.85 -23.28 16.52
CA LYS A 224 -5.23 -23.80 16.49
C LYS A 224 -5.85 -23.70 15.10
N ILE A 225 -5.75 -22.53 14.46
CA ILE A 225 -6.24 -22.33 13.08
C ILE A 225 -5.49 -23.22 12.08
N LEU A 226 -4.16 -23.34 12.23
CA LEU A 226 -3.32 -24.23 11.43
C LEU A 226 -3.75 -25.69 11.57
N LYS A 227 -4.00 -26.18 12.79
CA LYS A 227 -4.48 -27.55 13.04
C LYS A 227 -5.84 -27.79 12.39
N PHE A 228 -6.76 -26.82 12.51
CA PHE A 228 -8.05 -26.88 11.82
C PHE A 228 -7.87 -26.97 10.30
N ALA A 229 -7.00 -26.14 9.71
CA ALA A 229 -6.69 -26.18 8.29
C ALA A 229 -6.06 -27.52 7.87
N ILE A 230 -5.08 -28.02 8.62
CA ILE A 230 -4.42 -29.32 8.40
C ILE A 230 -5.45 -30.45 8.34
N ASN A 231 -6.37 -30.52 9.30
CA ASN A 231 -7.37 -31.58 9.37
C ASN A 231 -8.26 -31.59 8.13
N ASN A 232 -8.78 -30.42 7.74
CA ASN A 232 -9.67 -30.29 6.58
C ASN A 232 -8.92 -30.55 5.26
N LEU A 233 -7.73 -29.99 5.07
CA LEU A 233 -6.95 -30.19 3.85
C LEU A 233 -6.45 -31.64 3.72
N SER A 234 -6.09 -32.28 4.83
CA SER A 234 -5.72 -33.71 4.85
C SER A 234 -6.87 -34.58 4.35
N GLN A 235 -8.11 -34.26 4.76
CA GLN A 235 -9.31 -34.96 4.30
C GLN A 235 -9.65 -34.64 2.84
N LYS A 236 -9.55 -33.37 2.41
CA LYS A 236 -9.76 -32.95 1.01
C LYS A 236 -8.86 -33.71 0.05
N TYR A 237 -7.55 -33.68 0.33
CA TYR A 237 -6.53 -34.20 -0.58
C TYR A 237 -6.17 -35.67 -0.31
N LYS A 238 -6.69 -36.26 0.78
CA LYS A 238 -6.37 -37.64 1.22
C LYS A 238 -4.86 -37.83 1.44
N ILE A 239 -4.22 -36.82 2.02
CA ILE A 239 -2.78 -36.80 2.35
C ILE A 239 -2.64 -36.65 3.85
N THR A 240 -1.75 -37.44 4.46
CA THR A 240 -1.40 -37.26 5.87
C THR A 240 -0.45 -36.08 6.01
N MET A 241 -0.90 -35.01 6.68
CA MET A 241 -0.07 -33.86 7.02
C MET A 241 0.27 -33.89 8.52
N ASN A 242 1.56 -33.76 8.84
CA ASN A 242 2.05 -33.81 10.23
C ASN A 242 2.42 -32.41 10.69
N ASN A 243 1.53 -31.74 11.44
CA ASN A 243 1.72 -30.43 12.06
C ASN A 243 2.06 -29.25 11.13
N THR A 244 2.27 -29.49 9.84
CA THR A 244 2.64 -28.48 8.85
C THR A 244 1.87 -28.68 7.55
N ILE A 245 1.65 -27.60 6.80
CA ILE A 245 1.00 -27.63 5.49
C ILE A 245 2.06 -27.48 4.39
N PRO A 246 2.07 -28.35 3.36
CA PRO A 246 2.85 -28.11 2.15
C PRO A 246 2.44 -26.79 1.49
N ALA A 247 3.39 -25.87 1.30
CA ALA A 247 3.09 -24.49 0.88
C ALA A 247 2.26 -24.39 -0.42
N TYR A 248 2.43 -25.34 -1.36
CA TYR A 248 1.69 -25.38 -2.62
C TYR A 248 0.18 -25.68 -2.47
N LEU A 249 -0.28 -26.08 -1.28
CA LEU A 249 -1.69 -26.36 -1.00
C LEU A 249 -2.49 -25.16 -0.49
N LEU A 250 -1.84 -24.03 -0.24
CA LEU A 250 -2.48 -22.82 0.32
C LEU A 250 -3.21 -21.96 -0.72
N GLY A 251 -3.16 -22.37 -1.99
CA GLY A 251 -3.86 -21.69 -3.07
C GLY A 251 -3.21 -20.40 -3.56
N SER A 252 -1.94 -20.16 -3.22
CA SER A 252 -1.14 -19.07 -3.77
C SER A 252 0.34 -19.44 -3.89
N LEU A 253 1.11 -18.64 -4.64
CA LEU A 253 2.56 -18.86 -4.80
C LEU A 253 3.36 -18.59 -3.52
N GLN A 254 2.99 -17.55 -2.75
CA GLN A 254 3.72 -17.13 -1.55
C GLN A 254 3.28 -17.90 -0.29
N GLY A 255 1.98 -18.16 -0.15
CA GLY A 255 1.39 -18.84 1.01
C GLY A 255 1.16 -17.97 2.25
N SER A 256 1.25 -16.65 2.12
CA SER A 256 1.02 -15.66 3.20
C SER A 256 -0.45 -15.24 3.37
N ASP A 257 -1.33 -15.64 2.45
CA ASP A 257 -2.78 -15.41 2.48
C ASP A 257 -3.50 -16.73 2.23
N TRP A 258 -4.33 -17.17 3.18
CA TRP A 258 -5.06 -18.44 3.13
C TRP A 258 -6.53 -18.25 2.73
N THR A 259 -6.96 -17.03 2.39
CA THR A 259 -8.31 -16.80 1.87
C THR A 259 -8.64 -17.55 0.57
N PRO A 260 -7.69 -17.92 -0.32
CA PRO A 260 -8.00 -18.75 -1.48
C PRO A 260 -8.64 -20.11 -1.13
N ILE A 261 -8.16 -20.75 -0.06
CA ILE A 261 -8.65 -22.04 0.44
C ILE A 261 -9.80 -21.92 1.44
N SER A 262 -10.35 -20.71 1.63
CA SER A 262 -11.35 -20.41 2.68
C SER A 262 -12.57 -21.32 2.71
N VAL A 263 -13.04 -21.85 1.57
CA VAL A 263 -14.16 -22.81 1.52
C VAL A 263 -13.77 -24.16 2.12
N ASP A 264 -12.52 -24.57 1.98
CA ASP A 264 -12.01 -25.84 2.48
C ASP A 264 -11.70 -25.78 3.97
N VAL A 265 -11.32 -24.59 4.46
CA VAL A 265 -10.87 -24.38 5.84
C VAL A 265 -11.82 -23.45 6.59
N THR A 266 -13.12 -23.73 6.52
CA THR A 266 -14.14 -23.02 7.31
C THR A 266 -15.20 -23.99 7.87
N PRO A 267 -15.76 -23.72 9.06
CA PRO A 267 -16.88 -24.49 9.60
C PRO A 267 -18.18 -24.39 8.80
N TYR A 268 -18.38 -23.30 8.04
CA TYR A 268 -19.60 -23.03 7.28
C TYR A 268 -19.31 -22.86 5.78
N PRO A 269 -18.94 -23.94 5.07
CA PRO A 269 -18.49 -23.88 3.67
C PRO A 269 -19.55 -23.33 2.72
N ASP A 270 -20.84 -23.56 3.00
CA ASP A 270 -21.96 -23.09 2.18
C ASP A 270 -22.07 -21.58 2.17
N LEU A 271 -21.90 -20.95 3.33
CA LEU A 271 -21.95 -19.50 3.48
C LEU A 271 -20.70 -18.86 2.86
N MET A 272 -19.52 -19.42 3.10
CA MET A 272 -18.28 -18.96 2.48
C MET A 272 -18.34 -19.05 0.95
N TYR A 273 -18.86 -20.16 0.43
CA TYR A 273 -19.11 -20.33 -1.00
C TYR A 273 -20.08 -19.27 -1.54
N SER A 274 -21.18 -19.01 -0.83
CA SER A 274 -22.14 -17.96 -1.21
C SER A 274 -21.47 -16.59 -1.33
N ILE A 275 -20.55 -16.25 -0.42
CA ILE A 275 -19.76 -15.00 -0.50
C ILE A 275 -18.90 -14.98 -1.77
N LYS A 276 -18.13 -16.05 -2.05
CA LYS A 276 -17.33 -16.17 -3.29
C LYS A 276 -18.21 -16.03 -4.54
N LYS A 277 -19.37 -16.69 -4.55
CA LYS A 277 -20.36 -16.61 -5.64
C LYS A 277 -20.91 -15.19 -5.81
N ASN A 278 -21.17 -14.49 -4.71
CA ASN A 278 -21.73 -13.15 -4.72
C ASN A 278 -20.71 -12.11 -5.19
N LEU A 279 -19.42 -12.27 -4.93
CA LEU A 279 -18.36 -11.43 -5.51
C LEU A 279 -18.46 -11.40 -7.05
N TRP A 280 -18.62 -12.57 -7.66
CA TRP A 280 -18.86 -12.70 -9.11
C TRP A 280 -20.19 -12.10 -9.55
N LYS A 281 -21.31 -12.46 -8.91
CA LYS A 281 -22.66 -11.95 -9.27
C LYS A 281 -22.75 -10.43 -9.18
N ARG A 282 -22.07 -9.82 -8.20
CA ARG A 282 -22.03 -8.37 -7.98
C ARG A 282 -21.00 -7.66 -8.86
N ARG A 283 -20.18 -8.41 -9.61
CA ARG A 283 -19.10 -7.88 -10.45
C ARG A 283 -18.17 -6.96 -9.65
N LEU A 284 -17.78 -7.41 -8.45
CA LEU A 284 -16.83 -6.71 -7.59
C LEU A 284 -15.41 -7.01 -8.06
N ILE A 285 -15.03 -6.40 -9.18
CA ILE A 285 -13.80 -6.67 -9.92
C ILE A 285 -13.18 -5.37 -10.43
N GLY A 286 -11.85 -5.28 -10.44
CA GLY A 286 -11.10 -4.13 -10.94
C GLY A 286 -11.63 -2.78 -10.40
N LYS A 287 -11.94 -1.84 -11.29
CA LYS A 287 -12.38 -0.49 -10.90
C LYS A 287 -13.70 -0.50 -10.12
N SER A 288 -14.60 -1.46 -10.37
CA SER A 288 -15.87 -1.60 -9.65
C SER A 288 -15.62 -1.91 -8.18
N LEU A 289 -14.71 -2.84 -7.90
CA LEU A 289 -14.32 -3.20 -6.54
C LEU A 289 -13.75 -2.02 -5.77
N TYR A 290 -12.83 -1.25 -6.37
CA TYR A 290 -12.25 -0.08 -5.71
C TYR A 290 -13.28 1.03 -5.47
N LYS A 291 -14.29 1.17 -6.35
CA LYS A 291 -15.40 2.10 -6.10
C LYS A 291 -16.20 1.66 -4.87
N THR A 292 -16.52 0.37 -4.76
CA THR A 292 -17.19 -0.16 -3.57
C THR A 292 -16.35 0.08 -2.31
N ALA A 293 -15.05 -0.21 -2.36
CA ALA A 293 -14.14 0.06 -1.23
C ALA A 293 -14.08 1.56 -0.86
N SER A 294 -14.09 2.47 -1.84
CA SER A 294 -14.08 3.92 -1.58
C SER A 294 -15.32 4.45 -0.86
N ILE A 295 -16.43 3.72 -0.87
CA ILE A 295 -17.61 4.08 -0.11
C ILE A 295 -17.31 3.98 1.40
N MET A 296 -16.53 2.97 1.82
CA MET A 296 -16.14 2.80 3.22
C MET A 296 -15.32 3.99 3.71
N SER A 297 -14.32 4.43 2.94
CA SER A 297 -13.50 5.57 3.32
C SER A 297 -14.32 6.85 3.40
N SER A 298 -15.30 7.00 2.51
CA SER A 298 -16.23 8.14 2.53
C SER A 298 -17.09 8.14 3.80
N GLN A 299 -17.45 6.96 4.32
CA GLN A 299 -18.27 6.84 5.53
C GLN A 299 -17.45 7.03 6.82
N ILE A 300 -16.23 6.48 6.88
CA ILE A 300 -15.41 6.50 8.09
C ILE A 300 -14.58 7.79 8.20
N LEU A 301 -14.00 8.23 7.08
CA LEU A 301 -13.04 9.32 7.04
C LEU A 301 -13.56 10.58 6.34
N SER A 302 -14.79 10.55 5.81
CA SER A 302 -15.35 11.63 4.99
C SER A 302 -14.47 12.02 3.79
N GLN A 303 -13.70 11.07 3.29
CA GLN A 303 -12.76 11.25 2.20
C GLN A 303 -12.78 10.05 1.26
N ALA A 304 -12.69 10.32 -0.04
CA ALA A 304 -12.59 9.30 -1.08
C ALA A 304 -11.31 9.52 -1.91
N PRO A 305 -10.80 8.47 -2.58
CA PRO A 305 -9.70 8.60 -3.52
C PRO A 305 -9.98 9.68 -4.58
N GLN A 306 -9.05 10.62 -4.70
CA GLN A 306 -9.13 11.76 -5.63
C GLN A 306 -9.16 11.34 -7.11
N ALA A 307 -9.53 12.27 -7.99
CA ALA A 307 -9.64 12.04 -9.42
C ALA A 307 -8.34 11.51 -10.07
N GLY A 308 -7.18 11.99 -9.62
CA GLY A 308 -5.86 11.55 -10.11
C GLY A 308 -5.65 10.04 -9.96
N PHE A 309 -6.04 9.48 -8.80
CA PHE A 309 -5.98 8.02 -8.56
C PHE A 309 -6.74 7.25 -9.64
N TRP A 310 -7.97 7.66 -9.96
CA TRP A 310 -8.82 6.96 -10.93
C TRP A 310 -8.34 7.07 -12.37
N GLY A 311 -7.65 8.15 -12.72
CA GLY A 311 -7.11 8.40 -14.07
C GLY A 311 -5.81 7.65 -14.33
N LYS A 312 -4.92 7.56 -13.32
CA LYS A 312 -3.60 6.94 -13.47
C LYS A 312 -3.60 5.43 -13.19
N SER A 313 -4.45 4.94 -12.29
CA SER A 313 -4.51 3.51 -11.90
C SER A 313 -4.82 2.56 -13.06
N ARG A 314 -4.36 1.31 -12.93
CA ARG A 314 -4.63 0.18 -13.83
C ARG A 314 -5.34 -0.92 -13.06
N PHE A 315 -6.57 -1.23 -13.43
CA PHE A 315 -7.45 -2.12 -12.65
C PHE A 315 -7.50 -3.56 -13.17
N ASP A 316 -6.62 -3.88 -14.11
CA ASP A 316 -6.62 -5.14 -14.86
C ASP A 316 -5.23 -5.59 -15.33
N GLN A 317 -4.17 -5.13 -14.66
CA GLN A 317 -2.80 -5.32 -15.13
C GLN A 317 -1.98 -6.24 -14.22
N GLN A 318 -1.70 -5.82 -12.97
CA GLN A 318 -0.71 -6.48 -12.12
C GLN A 318 -1.33 -7.32 -10.99
N CYS A 319 -0.82 -8.53 -10.79
CA CYS A 319 -1.22 -9.44 -9.70
C CYS A 319 -0.01 -9.98 -8.93
N PRO A 320 0.02 -9.90 -7.58
CA PRO A 320 -0.92 -9.19 -6.70
C PRO A 320 -0.86 -7.67 -6.90
N SER A 321 -1.79 -6.92 -6.28
CA SER A 321 -1.85 -5.47 -6.47
C SER A 321 -0.59 -4.74 -5.97
N LYS A 322 -0.12 -3.75 -6.72
CA LYS A 322 0.96 -2.84 -6.35
C LYS A 322 0.44 -1.40 -6.24
N LEU A 323 0.70 -0.76 -5.11
CA LEU A 323 0.45 0.66 -4.90
C LEU A 323 1.75 1.45 -5.08
N ILE A 324 1.69 2.53 -5.85
CA ILE A 324 2.81 3.46 -6.07
C ILE A 324 2.39 4.85 -5.60
N ASN A 325 3.20 5.45 -4.72
CA ASN A 325 3.09 6.83 -4.29
C ASN A 325 3.97 7.69 -5.20
N PHE A 326 3.39 8.66 -5.91
CA PHE A 326 4.11 9.52 -6.85
C PHE A 326 4.77 10.74 -6.19
N CYS A 327 4.79 10.79 -4.85
CA CYS A 327 5.35 11.86 -4.01
C CYS A 327 4.70 13.25 -4.16
N GLN A 328 4.11 13.55 -5.31
CA GLN A 328 3.38 14.78 -5.58
C GLN A 328 1.92 14.67 -5.13
N ASP A 329 1.45 15.67 -4.38
CA ASP A 329 0.05 15.85 -3.96
C ASP A 329 -0.61 14.60 -3.35
N ALA A 330 0.18 13.71 -2.72
CA ALA A 330 -0.24 12.40 -2.24
C ALA A 330 -1.01 11.57 -3.28
N ILE A 331 -0.65 11.70 -4.57
CA ILE A 331 -1.22 10.89 -5.63
C ILE A 331 -0.64 9.48 -5.50
N LEU A 332 -1.43 8.58 -4.94
CA LEU A 332 -1.19 7.14 -5.04
C LEU A 332 -1.95 6.59 -6.25
N SER A 333 -1.40 5.58 -6.92
CA SER A 333 -2.11 4.80 -7.94
C SER A 333 -1.89 3.31 -7.73
N VAL A 334 -2.87 2.52 -8.16
CA VAL A 334 -2.82 1.06 -8.03
C VAL A 334 -2.74 0.39 -9.38
N SER A 335 -1.85 -0.60 -9.52
CA SER A 335 -1.89 -1.59 -10.58
C SER A 335 -2.35 -2.91 -9.96
N THR A 336 -3.50 -3.44 -10.36
CA THR A 336 -4.18 -4.53 -9.63
C THR A 336 -4.81 -5.57 -10.54
N CYS A 337 -5.20 -6.69 -9.93
CA CYS A 337 -5.86 -7.82 -10.54
C CYS A 337 -7.27 -7.50 -11.04
N PHE A 338 -7.63 -8.16 -12.14
CA PHE A 338 -9.00 -8.25 -12.63
C PHE A 338 -9.62 -9.59 -12.22
N GLU A 339 -9.78 -9.84 -10.91
CA GLU A 339 -10.42 -11.06 -10.39
C GLU A 339 -11.20 -10.77 -9.09
N PRO A 340 -12.44 -11.25 -8.94
CA PRO A 340 -13.29 -11.00 -7.78
C PRO A 340 -13.10 -12.10 -6.70
N THR A 341 -11.90 -12.15 -6.11
CA THR A 341 -11.57 -13.08 -5.01
C THR A 341 -11.71 -12.39 -3.65
N ILE A 342 -11.81 -13.17 -2.56
CA ILE A 342 -11.80 -12.61 -1.19
C ILE A 342 -10.48 -11.87 -0.93
N SER A 343 -9.35 -12.43 -1.35
CA SER A 343 -8.02 -11.79 -1.26
C SER A 343 -7.99 -10.42 -1.93
N ASN A 344 -8.47 -10.32 -3.18
CA ASN A 344 -8.52 -9.04 -3.90
C ASN A 344 -9.53 -8.08 -3.28
N TYR A 345 -10.66 -8.59 -2.77
CA TYR A 345 -11.66 -7.80 -2.08
C TYR A 345 -11.09 -7.13 -0.82
N LEU A 346 -10.40 -7.88 0.05
CA LEU A 346 -9.75 -7.32 1.23
C LEU A 346 -8.61 -6.37 0.84
N SER A 347 -7.77 -6.77 -0.12
CA SER A 347 -6.66 -5.94 -0.60
C SER A 347 -7.11 -4.60 -1.18
N ALA A 348 -8.25 -4.56 -1.89
CA ALA A 348 -8.79 -3.30 -2.40
C ALA A 348 -9.24 -2.35 -1.27
N HIS A 349 -9.80 -2.86 -0.18
CA HIS A 349 -10.16 -2.05 0.98
C HIS A 349 -8.92 -1.55 1.72
N LYS A 350 -7.93 -2.43 1.94
CA LYS A 350 -6.61 -2.06 2.49
C LYS A 350 -5.96 -0.94 1.68
N ASN A 351 -5.90 -1.13 0.36
CA ASN A 351 -5.34 -0.15 -0.56
C ASN A 351 -6.08 1.19 -0.52
N VAL A 352 -7.42 1.19 -0.47
CA VAL A 352 -8.22 2.42 -0.32
C VAL A 352 -7.94 3.12 1.01
N GLY A 353 -7.83 2.37 2.12
CA GLY A 353 -7.44 2.91 3.42
C GLY A 353 -6.09 3.64 3.34
N LYS A 354 -5.10 2.99 2.72
CA LYS A 354 -3.76 3.56 2.49
C LYS A 354 -3.77 4.81 1.59
N ILE A 355 -4.54 4.79 0.51
CA ILE A 355 -4.69 5.94 -0.40
C ILE A 355 -5.28 7.14 0.36
N VAL A 356 -6.36 6.92 1.11
CA VAL A 356 -7.05 8.01 1.82
C VAL A 356 -6.24 8.49 3.02
N PHE A 357 -5.49 7.61 3.69
CA PHE A 357 -4.52 8.01 4.71
C PHE A 357 -3.54 9.06 4.16
N ASN A 358 -2.85 8.74 3.07
CA ASN A 358 -1.88 9.64 2.44
C ASN A 358 -2.53 10.95 1.96
N GLN A 359 -3.77 10.90 1.44
CA GLN A 359 -4.49 12.09 0.99
C GLN A 359 -4.88 13.02 2.15
N ILE A 360 -5.28 12.46 3.28
CA ILE A 360 -5.64 13.26 4.47
C ILE A 360 -4.38 13.84 5.12
N SER A 361 -3.27 13.10 5.07
CA SER A 361 -2.03 13.49 5.72
C SER A 361 -1.17 14.42 4.86
N VAL A 362 -1.48 14.63 3.57
CA VAL A 362 -0.60 15.32 2.59
C VAL A 362 -0.08 16.70 3.03
N GLU A 363 -0.92 17.52 3.66
CA GLU A 363 -0.54 18.88 4.09
C GLU A 363 0.49 18.87 5.21
N ASP A 364 0.47 17.81 6.03
CA ASP A 364 1.26 17.65 7.24
C ASP A 364 2.34 16.56 7.08
N THR A 365 2.35 15.80 5.96
CA THR A 365 3.28 14.69 5.71
C THR A 365 4.49 15.16 4.90
N PRO A 366 5.68 15.19 5.52
CA PRO A 366 6.93 15.38 4.80
C PRO A 366 7.13 14.26 3.79
N VAL A 367 7.41 14.61 2.53
CA VAL A 367 7.89 13.62 1.54
C VAL A 367 9.12 12.86 2.05
N LEU A 368 9.91 13.48 2.95
CA LEU A 368 11.04 12.86 3.62
C LEU A 368 10.66 11.59 4.38
N ASN A 369 9.50 11.56 5.05
CA ASN A 369 9.03 10.37 5.76
C ASN A 369 8.65 9.26 4.79
N THR A 370 7.87 9.56 3.75
CA THR A 370 7.54 8.60 2.70
C THR A 370 8.80 8.08 1.99
N ALA A 371 9.81 8.94 1.82
CA ALA A 371 11.04 8.60 1.11
C ALA A 371 12.02 7.75 1.93
N ASN A 372 12.09 7.97 3.25
CA ASN A 372 13.16 7.44 4.10
C ASN A 372 12.67 6.59 5.28
N ARG A 373 11.35 6.41 5.46
CA ARG A 373 10.74 5.63 6.54
C ARG A 373 9.62 4.73 6.01
N TYR A 374 9.22 3.78 6.85
CA TYR A 374 8.07 2.92 6.63
C TYR A 374 7.11 3.06 7.81
N SER A 375 5.91 3.59 7.58
CA SER A 375 4.97 3.91 8.67
C SER A 375 4.15 2.71 9.11
N GLY A 376 4.31 2.28 10.37
CA GLY A 376 3.41 1.29 10.99
C GLY A 376 1.97 1.80 11.13
N LEU A 377 1.79 3.10 11.32
CA LEU A 377 0.47 3.73 11.40
C LEU A 377 -0.28 3.68 10.07
N GLU A 378 0.38 3.98 8.95
CA GLU A 378 -0.21 3.86 7.61
C GLU A 378 -0.64 2.42 7.34
N GLU A 379 0.22 1.43 7.66
CA GLU A 379 -0.13 0.01 7.54
C GLU A 379 -1.29 -0.37 8.47
N GLY A 380 -1.37 0.19 9.69
CA GLY A 380 -2.45 -0.06 10.62
C GLY A 380 -3.81 0.46 10.16
N VAL A 381 -3.86 1.66 9.55
CA VAL A 381 -5.09 2.18 8.94
C VAL A 381 -5.48 1.36 7.69
N SER A 382 -4.51 0.94 6.89
CA SER A 382 -4.73 0.03 5.77
C SER A 382 -5.35 -1.30 6.25
N GLU A 383 -4.75 -1.96 7.22
CA GLU A 383 -5.22 -3.25 7.77
C GLU A 383 -6.59 -3.13 8.45
N LEU A 384 -6.88 -2.01 9.13
CA LEU A 384 -8.20 -1.72 9.69
C LEU A 384 -9.30 -1.78 8.62
N PHE A 385 -9.07 -1.23 7.44
CA PHE A 385 -10.03 -1.30 6.33
C PHE A 385 -10.26 -2.74 5.85
N GLY A 386 -9.22 -3.58 5.89
CA GLY A 386 -9.35 -5.01 5.63
C GLY A 386 -10.24 -5.72 6.65
N ILE A 387 -10.01 -5.48 7.94
CA ILE A 387 -10.81 -6.03 9.06
C ILE A 387 -12.28 -5.61 8.92
N LEU A 388 -12.54 -4.33 8.69
CA LEU A 388 -13.89 -3.80 8.51
C LEU A 388 -14.57 -4.39 7.28
N ALA A 389 -13.83 -4.65 6.20
CA ALA A 389 -14.37 -5.23 4.98
C ALA A 389 -14.87 -6.67 5.17
N ALA A 390 -14.28 -7.41 6.10
CA ALA A 390 -14.67 -8.77 6.46
C ALA A 390 -15.84 -8.84 7.45
N SER A 391 -16.26 -7.72 8.05
CA SER A 391 -17.36 -7.70 9.04
C SER A 391 -18.71 -8.07 8.42
N PRO A 392 -19.63 -8.72 9.18
CA PRO A 392 -21.00 -8.98 8.74
C PRO A 392 -21.72 -7.71 8.30
N ALA A 393 -21.47 -6.59 8.99
CA ALA A 393 -21.99 -5.27 8.63
C ALA A 393 -21.67 -4.88 7.18
N TRP A 394 -20.39 -4.96 6.80
CA TRP A 394 -19.94 -4.56 5.46
C TRP A 394 -20.28 -5.61 4.40
N LEU A 395 -20.15 -6.90 4.72
CA LEU A 395 -20.53 -7.98 3.82
C LEU A 395 -22.03 -7.93 3.49
N ASN A 396 -22.86 -7.50 4.44
CA ASN A 396 -24.27 -7.23 4.17
C ASN A 396 -24.48 -5.95 3.36
N TYR A 397 -23.76 -4.87 3.66
CA TYR A 397 -23.82 -3.61 2.89
C TYR A 397 -23.50 -3.82 1.40
N THR A 398 -22.49 -4.64 1.12
CA THR A 398 -22.06 -5.01 -0.24
C THR A 398 -22.87 -6.16 -0.84
N HIS A 399 -23.85 -6.68 -0.10
CA HIS A 399 -24.69 -7.81 -0.46
C HIS A 399 -23.91 -9.08 -0.84
N LEU A 400 -22.79 -9.31 -0.17
CA LEU A 400 -22.02 -10.54 -0.21
C LEU A 400 -22.57 -11.59 0.77
N MET A 401 -23.20 -11.13 1.84
CA MET A 401 -23.81 -11.94 2.89
C MET A 401 -25.22 -11.43 3.19
N ASP A 402 -26.20 -12.32 3.35
CA ASP A 402 -27.59 -11.93 3.68
C ASP A 402 -27.79 -11.83 5.20
N ASN A 403 -28.65 -10.90 5.63
CA ASN A 403 -29.11 -10.79 7.01
C ASN A 403 -30.04 -11.92 7.45
N SER A 404 -30.65 -12.66 6.51
CA SER A 404 -31.45 -13.85 6.83
C SER A 404 -30.60 -15.02 7.34
N THR A 405 -29.29 -14.99 7.11
CA THR A 405 -28.37 -16.00 7.59
C THR A 405 -28.26 -15.94 9.11
N ASP A 406 -28.17 -17.10 9.73
CA ASP A 406 -27.96 -17.26 11.16
C ASP A 406 -26.79 -16.37 11.67
N SER A 407 -27.00 -15.69 12.80
CA SER A 407 -26.02 -14.73 13.31
C SER A 407 -24.70 -15.36 13.71
N GLU A 408 -24.72 -16.55 14.31
CA GLU A 408 -23.51 -17.27 14.70
C GLU A 408 -22.71 -17.69 13.47
N GLN A 409 -23.38 -18.23 12.43
CA GLN A 409 -22.71 -18.55 11.17
C GLN A 409 -22.02 -17.34 10.55
N ARG A 410 -22.70 -16.17 10.57
CA ARG A 410 -22.14 -14.91 10.08
C ARG A 410 -20.93 -14.46 10.90
N LEU A 411 -20.99 -14.60 12.23
CA LEU A 411 -19.86 -14.33 13.12
C LEU A 411 -18.64 -15.14 12.72
N ILE A 412 -18.80 -16.47 12.70
CA ILE A 412 -17.71 -17.40 12.50
C ILE A 412 -17.12 -17.25 11.09
N VAL A 413 -17.94 -17.08 10.06
CA VAL A 413 -17.41 -16.82 8.71
C VAL A 413 -16.66 -15.51 8.62
N SER A 414 -17.13 -14.43 9.26
CA SER A 414 -16.39 -13.16 9.31
C SER A 414 -15.04 -13.29 10.01
N LEU A 415 -15.04 -13.96 11.18
CA LEU A 415 -13.82 -14.25 11.93
C LEU A 415 -12.86 -15.13 11.13
N MET A 416 -13.36 -16.15 10.42
CA MET A 416 -12.54 -17.00 9.56
C MET A 416 -11.95 -16.26 8.36
N ILE A 417 -12.70 -15.39 7.68
CA ILE A 417 -12.15 -14.55 6.59
C ILE A 417 -11.00 -13.70 7.14
N THR A 418 -11.19 -13.08 8.30
CA THR A 418 -10.17 -12.25 8.95
C THR A 418 -8.97 -13.08 9.39
N ALA A 419 -9.19 -14.23 10.04
CA ALA A 419 -8.14 -15.11 10.54
C ALA A 419 -7.25 -15.66 9.41
N LEU A 420 -7.87 -16.13 8.31
CA LEU A 420 -7.18 -16.68 7.14
C LEU A 420 -6.39 -15.63 6.35
N ASN A 421 -6.69 -14.34 6.52
CA ASN A 421 -5.91 -13.26 5.94
C ASN A 421 -4.81 -12.78 6.90
N THR A 422 -5.15 -12.54 8.16
CA THR A 422 -4.30 -11.83 9.12
C THR A 422 -3.26 -12.72 9.79
N LEU A 423 -3.63 -13.90 10.31
CA LEU A 423 -2.70 -14.73 11.09
C LEU A 423 -1.55 -15.28 10.22
N PRO A 424 -1.81 -15.78 8.99
CA PRO A 424 -0.75 -16.16 8.06
C PRO A 424 0.16 -14.99 7.66
N GLN A 425 -0.39 -13.78 7.51
CA GLN A 425 0.42 -12.59 7.22
C GLN A 425 1.37 -12.25 8.37
N ILE A 426 0.87 -12.20 9.61
CA ILE A 426 1.70 -11.90 10.79
C ILE A 426 2.83 -12.92 10.94
N THR A 427 2.51 -14.21 10.80
CA THR A 427 3.50 -15.29 10.90
C THR A 427 4.53 -15.25 9.78
N TYR A 428 4.11 -14.93 8.55
CA TYR A 428 5.03 -14.71 7.43
C TYR A 428 5.96 -13.51 7.66
N TYR A 429 5.42 -12.37 8.12
CA TYR A 429 6.20 -11.15 8.39
C TYR A 429 7.26 -11.39 9.47
N MET A 430 6.88 -12.09 10.55
CA MET A 430 7.82 -12.47 11.61
C MET A 430 8.87 -13.45 11.08
N SER A 431 8.46 -14.48 10.33
CA SER A 431 9.38 -15.46 9.73
C SER A 431 10.41 -14.79 8.82
N ALA A 432 9.97 -13.89 7.94
CA ALA A 432 10.83 -13.20 6.98
C ALA A 432 11.88 -12.29 7.63
N ASP A 433 11.51 -11.49 8.62
CA ASP A 433 12.47 -10.61 9.28
C ASP A 433 13.40 -11.38 10.23
N MET A 434 12.85 -12.30 11.04
CA MET A 434 13.67 -13.11 11.95
C MET A 434 14.67 -13.96 11.18
N TRP A 435 14.25 -14.59 10.07
CA TRP A 435 15.18 -15.32 9.20
C TRP A 435 16.30 -14.44 8.66
N ARG A 436 15.98 -13.26 8.12
CA ARG A 436 16.99 -12.37 7.54
C ARG A 436 17.97 -11.87 8.61
N ILE A 437 17.47 -11.47 9.78
CA ILE A 437 18.31 -11.07 10.92
C ILE A 437 19.24 -12.22 11.31
N ASP A 438 18.69 -13.41 11.56
CA ASP A 438 19.45 -14.61 11.93
C ASP A 438 20.50 -14.99 10.87
N ALA A 439 20.14 -14.94 9.58
CA ALA A 439 21.02 -15.27 8.48
C ALA A 439 22.17 -14.27 8.36
N ILE A 440 21.91 -12.98 8.55
CA ILE A 440 22.95 -11.93 8.53
C ILE A 440 23.87 -12.07 9.74
N GLU A 441 23.33 -12.27 10.95
CA GLU A 441 24.11 -12.42 12.17
C GLU A 441 25.01 -13.66 12.15
N LYS A 442 24.51 -14.77 11.60
CA LYS A 442 25.27 -16.03 11.44
C LYS A 442 26.17 -16.02 10.19
N GLY A 443 26.10 -14.99 9.35
CA GLY A 443 26.89 -14.89 8.12
C GLY A 443 26.54 -15.94 7.07
N ILE A 444 25.28 -16.40 7.02
CA ILE A 444 24.81 -17.39 6.06
C ILE A 444 24.81 -16.76 4.66
N THR A 445 25.67 -17.29 3.79
CA THR A 445 25.80 -16.82 2.40
C THR A 445 25.76 -17.97 1.40
N ASN A 446 25.95 -19.22 1.84
CA ASN A 446 25.82 -20.37 0.96
C ASN A 446 24.36 -20.50 0.47
N PRO A 447 24.12 -20.66 -0.85
CA PRO A 447 22.77 -20.81 -1.41
C PRO A 447 21.89 -21.90 -0.78
N GLU A 448 22.43 -23.08 -0.50
CA GLU A 448 21.69 -24.20 0.08
C GLU A 448 21.35 -23.93 1.56
N ASP A 449 22.28 -23.32 2.28
CA ASP A 449 22.07 -22.93 3.68
C ASP A 449 21.04 -21.78 3.78
N LEU A 450 21.01 -20.86 2.83
CA LEU A 450 19.99 -19.80 2.75
C LEU A 450 18.59 -20.41 2.56
N ILE A 451 18.45 -21.36 1.64
CA ILE A 451 17.18 -22.04 1.37
C ILE A 451 16.73 -22.87 2.57
N SER A 452 17.63 -23.69 3.12
CA SER A 452 17.29 -24.58 4.25
C SER A 452 16.98 -23.79 5.52
N SER A 453 17.74 -22.74 5.83
CA SER A 453 17.45 -21.86 6.96
C SER A 453 16.14 -21.11 6.78
N TRP A 454 15.80 -20.67 5.56
CA TRP A 454 14.50 -20.06 5.26
C TRP A 454 13.35 -21.00 5.57
N TRP A 455 13.40 -22.24 5.06
CA TRP A 455 12.36 -23.23 5.32
C TRP A 455 12.22 -23.61 6.79
N LYS A 456 13.33 -23.63 7.53
CA LYS A 456 13.28 -23.82 8.98
C LYS A 456 12.47 -22.72 9.69
N HIS A 457 12.63 -21.45 9.27
CA HIS A 457 11.85 -20.35 9.84
C HIS A 457 10.38 -20.40 9.40
N ARG A 458 10.08 -20.75 8.15
CA ARG A 458 8.69 -20.95 7.71
C ARG A 458 8.01 -22.08 8.49
N GLU A 459 8.71 -23.17 8.74
CA GLU A 459 8.20 -24.28 9.54
C GLU A 459 7.94 -23.85 10.99
N GLU A 460 8.89 -23.13 11.60
CA GLU A 460 8.80 -22.68 13.00
C GLU A 460 7.68 -21.64 13.22
N TYR A 461 7.61 -20.61 12.38
CA TYR A 461 6.71 -19.48 12.58
C TYR A 461 5.34 -19.67 11.92
N GLU A 462 5.30 -20.21 10.70
CA GLU A 462 4.06 -20.33 9.92
C GLU A 462 3.45 -21.74 10.01
N GLY A 463 4.25 -22.77 10.31
CA GLY A 463 3.84 -24.16 10.23
C GLY A 463 3.74 -24.66 8.79
N LEU A 464 4.63 -24.18 7.90
CA LEU A 464 4.64 -24.56 6.48
C LEU A 464 5.90 -25.33 6.13
N ASN A 465 5.79 -26.27 5.18
CA ASN A 465 6.92 -27.05 4.70
C ASN A 465 7.09 -26.98 3.17
N SER A 466 8.30 -27.30 2.71
CA SER A 466 8.67 -27.34 1.29
C SER A 466 8.24 -28.62 0.57
N ASN A 467 7.75 -29.62 1.30
CA ASN A 467 7.54 -30.99 0.83
C ASN A 467 8.79 -31.60 0.15
N GLY A 468 9.98 -31.28 0.67
CA GLY A 468 11.25 -31.76 0.13
C GLY A 468 11.71 -31.08 -1.16
N THR A 469 10.96 -30.12 -1.70
CA THR A 469 11.35 -29.39 -2.92
C THR A 469 12.47 -28.38 -2.67
N ASN A 470 12.56 -27.83 -1.45
CA ASN A 470 13.56 -26.82 -1.07
C ASN A 470 13.67 -25.66 -2.08
N MET A 471 12.53 -25.13 -2.51
CA MET A 471 12.48 -23.99 -3.42
C MET A 471 12.80 -22.66 -2.72
N PRO A 472 13.48 -21.69 -3.36
CA PRO A 472 13.86 -20.41 -2.76
C PRO A 472 12.71 -19.39 -2.80
N THR A 473 11.63 -19.70 -2.08
CA THR A 473 10.37 -18.91 -2.13
C THR A 473 10.51 -17.48 -1.62
N PHE A 474 11.56 -17.17 -0.86
CA PHE A 474 11.90 -15.79 -0.45
C PHE A 474 12.24 -14.87 -1.63
N LEU A 475 12.59 -15.42 -2.81
CA LEU A 475 12.82 -14.65 -4.04
C LEU A 475 11.52 -14.19 -4.71
N ASP A 476 10.37 -14.75 -4.31
CA ASP A 476 9.06 -14.33 -4.78
C ASP A 476 8.53 -13.09 -4.05
N ASP A 477 9.36 -12.43 -3.24
CA ASP A 477 8.98 -11.35 -2.33
C ASP A 477 9.79 -10.07 -2.60
N ASP A 478 9.11 -8.94 -2.84
CA ASP A 478 9.76 -7.66 -3.13
C ASP A 478 10.32 -6.94 -1.89
N TYR A 479 9.78 -7.19 -0.70
CA TYR A 479 10.34 -6.69 0.56
C TYR A 479 11.67 -7.38 0.88
N ILE A 480 11.75 -8.69 0.66
CA ILE A 480 13.00 -9.45 0.82
C ILE A 480 14.01 -9.04 -0.26
N THR A 481 13.60 -9.03 -1.53
CA THR A 481 14.54 -8.76 -2.64
C THR A 481 14.98 -7.29 -2.74
N SER A 482 14.29 -6.37 -2.07
CA SER A 482 14.62 -4.93 -2.02
C SER A 482 15.02 -4.42 -0.63
N ASN A 483 15.47 -5.31 0.28
CA ASN A 483 15.95 -4.96 1.63
C ASN A 483 14.96 -4.17 2.53
N LYS A 484 13.65 -4.29 2.30
CA LYS A 484 12.62 -3.62 3.11
C LYS A 484 12.28 -4.45 4.36
N PRO A 485 12.15 -3.83 5.54
CA PRO A 485 11.71 -4.54 6.75
C PRO A 485 10.20 -4.85 6.71
N TYR A 486 9.82 -5.98 7.29
CA TYR A 486 8.41 -6.33 7.52
C TYR A 486 7.85 -5.77 8.83
N LEU A 487 8.70 -5.31 9.74
CA LEU A 487 8.29 -4.72 11.03
C LEU A 487 7.13 -3.71 10.93
N PRO A 488 7.08 -2.73 9.98
CA PRO A 488 5.95 -1.81 9.86
C PRO A 488 4.63 -2.50 9.51
N LYS A 489 4.66 -3.53 8.66
CA LYS A 489 3.47 -4.32 8.35
C LYS A 489 3.04 -5.14 9.56
N LEU A 490 4.00 -5.76 10.24
CA LEU A 490 3.76 -6.54 11.46
C LEU A 490 3.11 -5.69 12.57
N THR A 491 3.71 -4.55 12.92
CA THR A 491 3.16 -3.64 13.93
C THR A 491 1.85 -3.00 13.48
N GLY A 492 1.74 -2.61 12.20
CA GLY A 492 0.52 -2.08 11.62
C GLY A 492 -0.64 -3.07 11.70
N THR A 493 -0.43 -4.35 11.35
CA THR A 493 -1.47 -5.37 11.45
C THR A 493 -1.94 -5.57 12.89
N ILE A 494 -1.05 -5.52 13.88
CA ILE A 494 -1.43 -5.62 15.31
C ILE A 494 -2.20 -4.36 15.74
N LEU A 495 -1.65 -3.19 15.42
CA LEU A 495 -2.24 -1.88 15.70
C LEU A 495 -3.66 -1.75 15.12
N ALA A 496 -3.92 -2.33 13.95
CA ALA A 496 -5.24 -2.30 13.31
C ALA A 496 -6.37 -2.80 14.23
N PHE A 497 -6.11 -3.78 15.09
CA PHE A 497 -7.11 -4.26 16.07
C PHE A 497 -7.29 -3.29 17.24
N GLN A 498 -6.24 -2.58 17.66
CA GLN A 498 -6.36 -1.50 18.64
C GLN A 498 -7.15 -0.31 18.06
N LEU A 499 -6.90 0.05 16.79
CA LEU A 499 -7.66 1.08 16.09
C LEU A 499 -9.12 0.65 15.89
N TYR A 500 -9.37 -0.62 15.56
CA TYR A 500 -10.73 -1.18 15.51
C TYR A 500 -11.42 -1.04 16.86
N LYS A 501 -10.76 -1.48 17.96
CA LYS A 501 -11.29 -1.35 19.32
C LYS A 501 -11.57 0.10 19.69
N TYR A 502 -10.69 1.02 19.32
CA TYR A 502 -10.84 2.45 19.57
C TYR A 502 -12.08 3.03 18.88
N LEU A 503 -12.24 2.78 17.57
CA LEU A 503 -13.38 3.29 16.81
C LEU A 503 -14.68 2.63 17.24
N MET A 504 -14.69 1.31 17.43
CA MET A 504 -15.90 0.55 17.72
C MET A 504 -16.27 0.53 19.21
N ALA A 505 -15.40 1.08 20.08
CA ALA A 505 -15.45 0.95 21.54
C ALA A 505 -15.55 -0.52 22.04
N SER A 506 -15.14 -1.48 21.21
CA SER A 506 -15.25 -2.92 21.45
C SER A 506 -14.39 -3.71 20.46
N THR A 507 -13.91 -4.87 20.87
CA THR A 507 -13.25 -5.87 20.00
C THR A 507 -14.27 -6.81 19.33
N ALA A 508 -15.55 -6.75 19.67
CA ALA A 508 -16.58 -7.60 19.08
C ALA A 508 -16.83 -7.25 17.61
N VAL A 509 -17.09 -8.27 16.79
CA VAL A 509 -17.43 -8.15 15.38
C VAL A 509 -18.76 -7.39 15.21
N ARG A 510 -18.78 -6.38 14.32
CA ARG A 510 -19.97 -5.55 14.08
C ARG A 510 -20.98 -6.17 13.12
N TYR A 511 -22.26 -6.06 13.48
CA TYR A 511 -23.41 -6.43 12.64
C TYR A 511 -24.17 -5.22 12.11
N ASP A 512 -24.10 -4.12 12.84
CA ASP A 512 -24.76 -2.87 12.50
C ASP A 512 -23.91 -2.03 11.55
N SER A 513 -24.53 -1.03 10.94
CA SER A 513 -23.89 -0.23 9.91
C SER A 513 -22.58 0.41 10.41
N ILE A 514 -21.50 0.26 9.63
CA ILE A 514 -20.21 0.95 9.83
C ILE A 514 -20.36 2.48 9.63
N VAL A 515 -21.52 2.93 9.16
CA VAL A 515 -21.88 4.34 9.08
C VAL A 515 -21.97 4.91 10.49
N GLU A 516 -20.88 5.44 11.00
CA GLU A 516 -20.94 6.33 12.15
C GLU A 516 -21.77 7.57 11.78
N LYS A 517 -22.68 7.98 12.66
CA LYS A 517 -23.39 9.25 12.50
C LYS A 517 -22.47 10.47 12.70
N HIS A 518 -21.30 10.27 13.31
CA HIS A 518 -20.34 11.32 13.63
C HIS A 518 -18.92 10.81 13.44
N ILE A 519 -18.12 11.56 12.70
CA ILE A 519 -16.72 11.24 12.43
C ILE A 519 -15.91 11.36 13.72
N ASN A 520 -15.05 10.37 14.01
CA ASN A 520 -14.10 10.48 15.11
C ASN A 520 -13.00 11.51 14.79
N ILE A 521 -13.14 12.72 15.36
CA ILE A 521 -12.23 13.85 15.11
C ILE A 521 -10.80 13.55 15.56
N ASN A 522 -10.61 12.81 16.65
CA ASN A 522 -9.27 12.46 17.13
C ASN A 522 -8.59 11.47 16.20
N PHE A 523 -9.33 10.49 15.68
CA PHE A 523 -8.85 9.57 14.66
C PHE A 523 -8.43 10.30 13.38
N LEU A 524 -9.24 11.25 12.89
CA LEU A 524 -8.87 12.07 11.75
C LEU A 524 -7.62 12.92 12.01
N LYS A 525 -7.52 13.57 13.17
CA LYS A 525 -6.33 14.37 13.53
C LYS A 525 -5.07 13.51 13.64
N MET A 526 -5.21 12.30 14.16
CA MET A 526 -4.15 11.30 14.21
C MET A 526 -3.66 10.94 12.81
N ILE A 527 -4.57 10.73 11.84
CA ILE A 527 -4.18 10.49 10.44
C ILE A 527 -3.51 11.73 9.84
N GLN A 528 -4.12 12.91 10.01
CA GLN A 528 -3.59 14.18 9.49
C GLN A 528 -2.14 14.41 9.97
N ARG A 529 -1.89 14.20 11.26
CA ARG A 529 -0.57 14.43 11.88
C ARG A 529 0.34 13.21 11.87
N GLY A 530 -0.15 12.05 11.46
CA GLY A 530 0.49 10.74 11.64
C GLY A 530 1.85 10.59 11.02
N SER A 531 2.16 11.42 10.03
CA SER A 531 3.46 11.45 9.37
C SER A 531 4.18 12.79 9.55
N ALA A 532 3.65 13.73 10.33
CA ALA A 532 4.31 15.01 10.66
C ALA A 532 5.38 14.87 11.76
N ASP A 533 5.25 13.83 12.59
CA ASP A 533 6.09 13.50 13.74
C ASP A 533 6.21 11.96 13.84
N ASP A 534 6.91 11.48 14.86
CA ASP A 534 6.94 10.08 15.26
C ASP A 534 5.52 9.53 15.45
N TRP A 535 5.17 8.50 14.70
CA TRP A 535 3.80 7.99 14.63
C TRP A 535 3.31 7.39 15.96
N MET A 536 4.20 6.88 16.81
CA MET A 536 3.83 6.43 18.16
C MET A 536 3.47 7.61 19.05
N LYS A 537 4.21 8.73 18.97
CA LYS A 537 3.84 9.95 19.70
C LYS A 537 2.51 10.53 19.24
N VAL A 538 2.23 10.45 17.94
CA VAL A 538 0.95 10.90 17.38
C VAL A 538 -0.19 10.01 17.87
N LEU A 539 -0.01 8.70 17.90
CA LEU A 539 -0.99 7.75 18.45
C LEU A 539 -1.30 8.04 19.92
N ASP A 540 -0.28 8.16 20.77
CA ASP A 540 -0.45 8.46 22.19
C ASP A 540 -1.20 9.79 22.39
N LYS A 541 -0.76 10.83 21.69
CA LYS A 541 -1.35 12.18 21.81
C LYS A 541 -2.84 12.25 21.47
N PHE A 542 -3.31 11.50 20.46
CA PHE A 542 -4.68 11.62 19.98
C PHE A 542 -5.59 10.48 20.43
N LEU A 543 -5.04 9.28 20.61
CA LEU A 543 -5.79 8.06 20.90
C LEU A 543 -5.47 7.46 22.27
N GLU A 544 -4.47 7.99 23.00
CA GLU A 544 -3.98 7.45 24.27
C GLU A 544 -3.51 5.98 24.11
N LEU A 545 -2.85 5.71 22.96
CA LEU A 545 -2.22 4.43 22.65
C LEU A 545 -0.70 4.63 22.62
N ASP A 546 -0.02 4.20 23.68
CA ASP A 546 1.42 4.35 23.89
C ASP A 546 2.24 3.11 23.50
N GLU A 547 1.59 1.97 23.28
CA GLU A 547 2.23 0.73 22.82
C GLU A 547 1.37 -0.07 21.83
N VAL A 548 2.06 -0.90 21.01
CA VAL A 548 1.42 -1.89 20.15
C VAL A 548 1.35 -3.22 20.89
N SER A 549 0.15 -3.78 21.03
CA SER A 549 -0.12 -4.99 21.85
C SER A 549 -1.09 -5.96 21.17
N PHE A 550 -0.89 -7.27 21.39
CA PHE A 550 -1.77 -8.31 20.87
C PHE A 550 -3.14 -8.40 21.55
N ASP A 551 -3.38 -7.69 22.67
CA ASP A 551 -4.60 -7.85 23.47
C ASP A 551 -5.89 -7.66 22.67
N SER A 552 -5.94 -6.63 21.82
CA SER A 552 -7.14 -6.36 21.01
C SER A 552 -7.33 -7.40 19.91
N LEU A 553 -6.23 -7.91 19.34
CA LEU A 553 -6.25 -8.96 18.32
C LEU A 553 -6.74 -10.28 18.91
N LEU A 554 -6.17 -10.71 20.05
CA LEU A 554 -6.54 -11.96 20.70
C LEU A 554 -8.00 -11.91 21.19
N SER A 555 -8.42 -10.78 21.76
CA SER A 555 -9.81 -10.59 22.16
C SER A 555 -10.79 -10.62 20.98
N PHE A 556 -10.40 -10.10 19.81
CA PHE A 556 -11.23 -10.16 18.60
C PHE A 556 -11.44 -11.61 18.13
N PHE A 557 -10.42 -12.47 18.24
CA PHE A 557 -10.49 -13.86 17.79
C PHE A 557 -10.97 -14.87 18.86
N SER A 558 -11.10 -14.46 20.12
CA SER A 558 -11.57 -15.34 21.21
C SER A 558 -12.86 -16.12 20.87
N PRO A 559 -13.91 -15.52 20.27
CA PRO A 559 -15.11 -16.29 19.92
C PRO A 559 -14.86 -17.39 18.86
N LEU A 560 -13.89 -17.17 17.96
CA LEU A 560 -13.52 -18.19 16.97
C LEU A 560 -12.69 -19.31 17.62
N GLU A 561 -11.81 -18.94 18.54
CA GLU A 561 -11.01 -19.89 19.30
C GLU A 561 -11.91 -20.84 20.11
N ASP A 562 -12.87 -20.27 20.86
CA ASP A 562 -13.84 -21.03 21.65
C ASP A 562 -14.67 -21.97 20.76
N PHE A 563 -15.14 -21.45 19.61
CA PHE A 563 -15.93 -22.23 18.66
C PHE A 563 -15.16 -23.40 18.04
N ILE A 564 -13.88 -23.21 17.72
CA ILE A 564 -13.04 -24.30 17.19
C ILE A 564 -12.77 -25.35 18.26
N ASP A 565 -12.52 -24.95 19.50
CA ASP A 565 -12.31 -25.88 20.62
C ASP A 565 -13.56 -26.76 20.84
N GLU A 566 -14.77 -26.19 20.76
CA GLU A 566 -16.03 -26.95 20.84
C GLU A 566 -16.24 -27.90 19.63
N LEU A 567 -15.81 -27.50 18.43
CA LEU A 567 -15.92 -28.33 17.23
C LEU A 567 -14.98 -29.53 17.21
N GLU A 568 -13.76 -29.41 17.76
CA GLU A 568 -12.78 -30.50 17.78
C GLU A 568 -13.29 -31.76 18.49
N GLU A 569 -14.28 -31.63 19.39
CA GLU A 569 -14.95 -32.76 20.05
C GLU A 569 -15.92 -33.54 19.13
N ASN A 570 -16.34 -32.98 17.97
CA ASN A 570 -17.43 -33.53 17.14
C ASN A 570 -17.20 -33.46 15.61
N ILE A 571 -15.95 -33.37 15.12
CA ILE A 571 -15.66 -33.09 13.69
C ILE A 571 -16.31 -34.11 12.73
N GLN A 572 -17.25 -33.64 11.92
CA GLN A 572 -17.70 -34.30 10.69
C GLN A 572 -17.37 -33.41 9.50
N TYR A 573 -16.35 -33.82 8.72
CA TYR A 573 -15.94 -33.12 7.51
C TYR A 573 -17.08 -33.03 6.48
N LYS A 574 -17.36 -31.82 6.01
CA LYS A 574 -18.28 -31.59 4.89
C LYS A 574 -17.51 -30.95 3.73
N ALA A 575 -16.72 -31.75 3.01
CA ALA A 575 -16.33 -31.38 1.65
C ALA A 575 -17.59 -31.29 0.78
N ASP A 576 -17.76 -30.19 0.06
CA ASP A 576 -18.69 -30.15 -1.06
C ASP A 576 -17.95 -29.77 -2.34
N THR A 577 -17.34 -30.78 -2.96
CA THR A 577 -16.64 -30.66 -4.25
C THR A 577 -17.56 -30.19 -5.38
N ALA A 578 -18.88 -30.33 -5.25
CA ALA A 578 -19.83 -29.86 -6.27
C ALA A 578 -19.86 -28.32 -6.39
N LYS A 579 -19.48 -27.59 -5.32
CA LYS A 579 -19.47 -26.12 -5.30
C LYS A 579 -18.31 -25.51 -6.10
N GLU A 580 -17.18 -26.21 -6.19
CA GLU A 580 -15.99 -25.73 -6.91
C GLU A 580 -16.25 -25.65 -8.42
N SER A 581 -16.82 -26.72 -9.00
CA SER A 581 -17.20 -26.74 -10.41
C SER A 581 -18.28 -25.69 -10.75
N GLU A 582 -19.26 -25.45 -9.87
CA GLU A 582 -20.27 -24.41 -10.08
C GLU A 582 -19.64 -23.00 -10.10
N LEU A 583 -18.64 -22.74 -9.25
CA LEU A 583 -17.92 -21.46 -9.23
C LEU A 583 -17.14 -21.24 -10.52
N GLU A 584 -16.43 -22.26 -11.00
CA GLU A 584 -15.67 -22.20 -12.25
C GLU A 584 -16.58 -21.94 -13.46
N GLU A 585 -17.77 -22.55 -13.51
CA GLU A 585 -18.76 -22.29 -14.57
C GLU A 585 -19.31 -20.86 -14.50
N LEU A 586 -19.58 -20.37 -13.29
CA LEU A 586 -20.04 -18.99 -13.08
C LEU A 586 -18.96 -17.98 -13.51
N GLU A 587 -17.72 -18.22 -13.12
CA GLU A 587 -16.56 -17.42 -13.52
C GLU A 587 -16.44 -17.33 -15.04
N LYS A 588 -16.41 -18.49 -15.73
CA LYS A 588 -16.33 -18.55 -17.19
C LYS A 588 -17.45 -17.74 -17.85
N ARG A 589 -18.67 -17.84 -17.33
CA ARG A 589 -19.83 -17.08 -17.83
C ARG A 589 -19.66 -15.57 -17.63
N VAL A 590 -19.34 -15.13 -16.42
CA VAL A 590 -19.25 -13.70 -16.08
C VAL A 590 -18.10 -13.04 -16.85
N ILE A 591 -16.96 -13.71 -17.00
CA ILE A 591 -15.85 -13.20 -17.81
C ILE A 591 -16.28 -12.98 -19.27
N VAL A 592 -17.02 -13.92 -19.86
CA VAL A 592 -17.54 -13.77 -21.24
C VAL A 592 -18.54 -12.61 -21.35
N GLU A 593 -19.46 -12.48 -20.38
CA GLU A 593 -20.40 -11.35 -20.32
C GLU A 593 -19.72 -9.99 -20.19
N MET A 594 -18.60 -9.94 -19.47
CA MET A 594 -17.85 -8.71 -19.26
C MET A 594 -17.00 -8.30 -20.45
N ASN A 595 -16.49 -9.28 -21.21
CA ASN A 595 -15.69 -9.05 -22.40
C ASN A 595 -16.54 -8.82 -23.66
N THR A 596 -17.85 -9.10 -23.61
CA THR A 596 -18.76 -8.81 -24.72
C THR A 596 -19.12 -7.32 -24.74
N PRO A 597 -18.93 -6.60 -25.86
CA PRO A 597 -19.32 -5.20 -25.96
C PRO A 597 -20.81 -5.04 -25.67
N SER A 598 -21.17 -4.12 -24.78
CA SER A 598 -22.58 -3.80 -24.53
C SER A 598 -23.23 -3.21 -25.78
N THR A 599 -23.95 -4.04 -26.54
CA THR A 599 -24.94 -3.58 -27.52
C THR A 599 -26.03 -2.86 -26.76
N THR A 600 -25.92 -1.54 -26.68
CA THR A 600 -27.00 -0.69 -26.17
C THR A 600 -28.11 -0.79 -27.20
N THR A 601 -29.08 -1.67 -26.96
CA THR A 601 -30.29 -1.70 -27.78
C THR A 601 -31.10 -0.49 -27.37
N THR A 602 -31.01 0.59 -28.14
CA THR A 602 -31.91 1.74 -28.03
C THR A 602 -33.32 1.18 -28.21
N THR A 603 -34.06 1.01 -27.11
CA THR A 603 -35.45 0.61 -27.18
C THR A 603 -36.22 1.84 -27.66
N THR A 604 -36.41 1.94 -28.97
CA THR A 604 -37.30 2.93 -29.56
C THR A 604 -38.72 2.60 -29.10
N THR A 605 -39.19 3.29 -28.06
CA THR A 605 -40.58 3.23 -27.63
C THR A 605 -41.45 3.92 -28.66
N THR A 606 -42.03 3.13 -29.55
CA THR A 606 -43.13 3.53 -30.43
C THR A 606 -44.31 4.03 -29.58
N PRO A 607 -44.83 5.25 -29.78
CA PRO A 607 -46.00 5.72 -29.04
C PRO A 607 -47.25 5.03 -29.58
N ARG A 608 -47.87 4.20 -28.75
CA ARG A 608 -49.15 3.54 -29.05
C ARG A 608 -50.28 4.56 -28.83
N SER A 609 -50.97 4.90 -29.92
CA SER A 609 -52.17 5.74 -29.93
C SER A 609 -53.29 5.11 -29.10
N VAL A 610 -53.78 5.83 -28.09
CA VAL A 610 -55.00 5.48 -27.36
C VAL A 610 -56.13 6.37 -27.88
N ALA A 611 -57.10 5.75 -28.57
CA ALA A 611 -58.37 6.37 -28.91
C ALA A 611 -59.25 6.46 -27.65
N GLY A 612 -59.82 7.65 -27.42
CA GLY A 612 -60.46 8.02 -26.17
C GLY A 612 -61.85 7.43 -25.93
N LYS A 613 -62.27 7.52 -24.67
CA LYS A 613 -63.67 7.75 -24.29
C LYS A 613 -63.72 8.70 -23.09
N THR A 614 -64.61 9.67 -23.24
CA THR A 614 -64.89 10.86 -22.45
C THR A 614 -65.50 10.56 -21.08
N LYS A 615 -65.17 11.37 -20.05
CA LYS A 615 -66.16 12.06 -19.21
C LYS A 615 -65.50 13.17 -18.36
N THR A 616 -65.90 14.41 -18.65
CA THR A 616 -66.21 15.56 -17.78
C THR A 616 -65.47 15.65 -16.43
N THR A 617 -64.82 16.76 -16.07
CA THR A 617 -65.49 18.00 -15.62
C THR A 617 -64.55 19.22 -15.73
N SER A 618 -65.13 20.37 -16.08
CA SER A 618 -64.65 21.78 -15.98
C SER A 618 -63.24 22.05 -15.42
N THR A 619 -62.43 22.93 -16.00
CA THR A 619 -62.62 24.40 -15.90
C THR A 619 -61.82 25.14 -16.97
N SER A 620 -62.35 26.31 -17.29
CA SER A 620 -62.11 27.22 -18.41
C SER A 620 -60.75 27.94 -18.48
N SER A 621 -60.38 28.21 -19.74
CA SER A 621 -59.80 29.48 -20.25
C SER A 621 -58.36 29.81 -19.81
N SER A 622 -57.47 30.38 -20.62
CA SER A 622 -57.57 30.98 -21.95
C SER A 622 -56.14 31.16 -22.48
N LYS A 623 -55.96 31.13 -23.81
CA LYS A 623 -55.20 32.12 -24.63
C LYS A 623 -53.74 32.39 -24.24
N GLN A 624 -52.78 32.51 -25.15
CA GLN A 624 -52.69 32.55 -26.60
C GLN A 624 -51.19 32.72 -26.89
N ASN A 625 -50.71 32.15 -27.99
CA ASN A 625 -49.94 32.84 -29.05
C ASN A 625 -48.77 33.77 -28.66
N ASP A 626 -47.65 33.87 -29.36
CA ASP A 626 -47.16 33.52 -30.68
C ASP A 626 -45.62 33.62 -30.49
N GLY A 627 -44.72 32.96 -31.21
CA GLY A 627 -44.74 32.60 -32.61
C GLY A 627 -43.49 33.17 -33.26
N ARG A 628 -42.84 32.31 -34.05
CA ARG A 628 -41.89 32.61 -35.16
C ARG A 628 -40.52 33.21 -34.81
N SER A 629 -39.44 32.99 -35.57
CA SER A 629 -39.03 32.16 -36.73
C SER A 629 -38.00 33.02 -37.48
N GLY A 630 -36.94 32.40 -37.99
CA GLY A 630 -35.98 33.03 -38.92
C GLY A 630 -34.57 32.51 -38.64
N MET A 631 -34.13 31.36 -39.16
CA MET A 631 -33.80 30.99 -40.55
C MET A 631 -32.45 31.58 -41.04
N ASN A 632 -31.45 30.70 -41.02
CA ASN A 632 -30.38 30.39 -41.99
C ASN A 632 -29.62 31.52 -42.73
N THR A 633 -28.27 31.46 -42.68
CA THR A 633 -27.40 30.94 -43.77
C THR A 633 -25.92 30.90 -43.32
N VAL A 634 -25.30 29.70 -43.22
CA VAL A 634 -24.34 29.06 -44.16
C VAL A 634 -22.87 29.50 -43.98
N GLY A 635 -21.98 28.54 -43.71
CA GLY A 635 -20.63 28.58 -44.30
C GLY A 635 -19.42 28.30 -43.41
N ASN A 636 -19.24 27.03 -43.02
CA ASN A 636 -17.96 26.31 -43.04
C ASN A 636 -16.88 26.61 -41.96
N SER A 637 -16.71 25.67 -41.01
CA SER A 637 -15.41 25.29 -40.43
C SER A 637 -15.54 23.95 -39.69
N ASN A 638 -15.10 22.88 -40.35
CA ASN A 638 -14.87 21.56 -39.77
C ASN A 638 -13.66 21.59 -38.83
N LYS A 639 -13.80 21.07 -37.60
CA LYS A 639 -12.80 20.27 -36.87
C LYS A 639 -13.40 19.75 -35.56
N ASN A 640 -14.11 18.62 -35.65
CA ASN A 640 -14.33 17.74 -34.49
C ASN A 640 -13.17 16.75 -34.44
N LEU A 641 -12.51 16.70 -33.28
CA LEU A 641 -11.48 15.74 -32.93
C LEU A 641 -12.19 14.47 -32.41
N GLU A 642 -12.41 13.50 -33.28
CA GLU A 642 -12.90 12.18 -32.89
C GLU A 642 -11.77 11.38 -32.22
N SER A 643 -11.98 11.06 -30.94
CA SER A 643 -11.23 10.04 -30.23
C SER A 643 -11.62 8.65 -30.77
N LYS A 644 -10.80 8.09 -31.65
CA LYS A 644 -10.89 6.67 -32.01
C LYS A 644 -10.10 5.85 -30.99
N SER A 645 -10.81 5.28 -30.01
CA SER A 645 -10.41 4.05 -29.35
C SER A 645 -11.06 2.91 -30.11
N SER A 646 -10.26 2.19 -30.91
CA SER A 646 -10.65 0.90 -31.47
C SER A 646 -9.56 -0.10 -31.10
N ILE A 647 -9.96 -1.06 -30.27
CA ILE A 647 -9.19 -2.23 -29.84
C ILE A 647 -8.81 -3.01 -31.10
N LEU A 648 -7.51 -3.10 -31.38
CA LEU A 648 -6.94 -3.98 -32.39
C LEU A 648 -6.31 -5.19 -31.68
N ILE A 649 -6.80 -6.37 -32.04
CA ILE A 649 -6.13 -7.65 -31.81
C ILE A 649 -4.87 -7.65 -32.70
N PRO A 650 -3.66 -7.92 -32.17
CA PRO A 650 -2.55 -8.31 -33.01
C PRO A 650 -2.47 -9.83 -33.06
N GLU A 651 -2.93 -10.41 -34.17
CA GLU A 651 -2.33 -11.63 -34.70
C GLU A 651 -0.95 -11.27 -35.29
N ASN A 652 0.03 -12.15 -35.07
CA ASN A 652 1.45 -12.05 -35.43
C ASN A 652 2.27 -10.95 -34.73
N SER A 653 2.78 -11.28 -33.54
CA SER A 653 3.93 -10.61 -32.96
C SER A 653 5.22 -11.14 -33.58
N ASN A 654 6.03 -10.20 -34.09
CA ASN A 654 7.43 -10.40 -34.44
C ASN A 654 8.19 -11.16 -33.35
N ILE A 655 9.09 -12.02 -33.81
CA ILE A 655 10.06 -12.78 -33.05
C ILE A 655 10.79 -11.83 -32.09
N LEU A 656 10.64 -12.08 -30.78
CA LEU A 656 11.44 -11.46 -29.73
C LEU A 656 12.84 -12.06 -29.77
N ASP A 657 13.84 -11.26 -30.13
CA ASP A 657 15.24 -11.65 -29.98
C ASP A 657 15.58 -11.85 -28.49
N VAL A 658 16.26 -12.97 -28.25
CA VAL A 658 16.70 -13.50 -26.95
C VAL A 658 18.13 -13.01 -26.67
N PRO A 659 18.62 -13.09 -25.42
CA PRO A 659 19.79 -13.94 -25.26
C PRO A 659 19.70 -14.91 -24.08
N THR A 660 20.18 -16.11 -24.37
CA THR A 660 20.50 -17.20 -23.45
C THR A 660 21.57 -16.71 -22.48
N ILE A 661 21.32 -16.73 -21.18
CA ILE A 661 22.33 -16.35 -20.20
C ILE A 661 23.07 -17.62 -19.74
N THR A 662 24.18 -17.87 -20.42
CA THR A 662 25.42 -18.37 -19.82
C THR A 662 25.95 -17.28 -18.88
N GLU A 663 26.58 -17.66 -17.77
CA GLU A 663 27.20 -16.77 -16.75
C GLU A 663 27.52 -15.36 -17.27
N VAL A 664 26.84 -14.31 -16.76
CA VAL A 664 27.12 -12.92 -17.15
C VAL A 664 28.41 -12.47 -16.45
N PRO A 665 29.53 -12.23 -17.17
CA PRO A 665 30.65 -11.51 -16.61
C PRO A 665 30.34 -10.01 -16.68
N LEU A 666 30.76 -9.28 -15.65
CA LEU A 666 30.72 -7.82 -15.59
C LEU A 666 31.53 -7.25 -16.78
N ASP A 667 30.85 -6.72 -17.81
CA ASP A 667 31.52 -6.10 -18.95
C ASP A 667 32.07 -4.73 -18.55
N LYS A 668 33.40 -4.64 -18.43
CA LYS A 668 34.15 -3.44 -18.06
C LYS A 668 34.24 -2.41 -19.18
N SER A 669 33.81 -2.71 -20.40
CA SER A 669 34.07 -1.85 -21.58
C SER A 669 33.14 -0.64 -21.73
N GLN A 670 32.06 -0.55 -20.96
CA GLN A 670 31.21 0.66 -20.89
C GLN A 670 31.58 1.61 -19.73
N LEU A 671 32.58 1.24 -18.92
CA LEU A 671 32.99 1.96 -17.72
C LEU A 671 33.93 3.15 -18.03
N ASP A 672 34.58 3.19 -19.20
CA ASP A 672 35.63 4.17 -19.54
C ASP A 672 35.13 5.43 -20.27
N SER A 673 33.81 5.62 -20.46
CA SER A 673 33.28 6.81 -21.14
C SER A 673 32.74 7.91 -20.21
N LEU A 674 32.90 7.75 -18.89
CA LEU A 674 32.35 8.69 -17.89
C LEU A 674 33.40 9.44 -17.07
N ASP A 675 34.69 9.23 -17.34
CA ASP A 675 35.78 10.03 -16.76
C ASP A 675 36.28 11.05 -17.79
N THR A 676 35.59 12.18 -17.92
CA THR A 676 36.19 13.47 -18.33
C THR A 676 35.15 14.58 -18.17
N ASP A 677 35.11 15.23 -17.01
CA ASP A 677 35.04 16.69 -16.92
C ASP A 677 35.14 17.10 -15.44
N ASP A 678 36.39 17.28 -15.00
CA ASP A 678 36.69 18.13 -13.86
C ASP A 678 37.17 19.49 -14.37
N ASP A 679 36.83 20.53 -13.63
CA ASP A 679 37.19 21.94 -13.80
C ASP A 679 36.47 22.77 -14.89
N LYS A 680 35.29 23.29 -14.53
CA LYS A 680 34.89 24.69 -14.81
C LYS A 680 33.77 25.18 -13.90
N LYS A 681 34.16 25.80 -12.77
CA LYS A 681 33.27 26.68 -11.99
C LYS A 681 32.77 27.84 -12.88
N PRO A 682 31.45 28.06 -13.07
CA PRO A 682 30.97 29.27 -13.69
C PRO A 682 31.10 30.44 -12.69
N LYS A 683 31.97 31.41 -13.00
CA LYS A 683 31.97 32.72 -12.33
C LYS A 683 30.68 33.45 -12.67
N ILE A 684 29.73 33.46 -11.75
CA ILE A 684 28.54 34.31 -11.82
C ILE A 684 28.97 35.76 -11.53
N ASN A 685 29.17 36.55 -12.58
CA ASN A 685 29.26 38.00 -12.45
C ASN A 685 27.84 38.54 -12.23
N THR A 686 27.47 38.75 -10.96
CA THR A 686 26.24 39.46 -10.59
C THR A 686 26.35 40.91 -11.04
N SER A 687 25.56 41.27 -12.06
CA SER A 687 25.52 42.64 -12.57
C SER A 687 24.95 43.57 -11.50
N LYS A 688 25.57 44.75 -11.33
CA LYS A 688 25.14 45.82 -10.41
C LYS A 688 23.66 46.22 -10.56
N ALA A 689 23.01 45.83 -11.66
CA ALA A 689 21.58 46.08 -11.90
C ALA A 689 20.68 45.25 -10.97
N VAL A 690 21.07 44.02 -10.59
CA VAL A 690 20.25 43.15 -9.72
C VAL A 690 20.18 43.72 -8.29
N TRP A 691 21.30 44.24 -7.79
CA TRP A 691 21.35 44.92 -6.50
C TRP A 691 20.55 46.23 -6.48
N ALA A 692 20.56 46.99 -7.59
CA ALA A 692 19.79 48.22 -7.70
C ALA A 692 18.27 47.94 -7.70
N VAL A 693 17.82 46.90 -8.41
CA VAL A 693 16.41 46.49 -8.43
C VAL A 693 15.97 45.96 -7.06
N GLY A 694 16.81 45.15 -6.40
CA GLY A 694 16.53 44.65 -5.05
C GLY A 694 16.42 45.76 -4.00
N ALA A 695 17.30 46.78 -4.07
CA ALA A 695 17.26 47.92 -3.15
C ALA A 695 16.00 48.79 -3.33
N VAL A 696 15.56 49.00 -4.58
CA VAL A 696 14.32 49.74 -4.87
C VAL A 696 13.09 48.97 -4.36
N LEU A 697 13.08 47.64 -4.52
CA LEU A 697 11.97 46.79 -4.07
C LEU A 697 11.85 46.78 -2.54
N LEU A 698 12.98 46.68 -1.83
CA LEU A 698 13.04 46.81 -0.37
C LEU A 698 12.58 48.21 0.10
N ALA A 699 13.01 49.27 -0.56
CA ALA A 699 12.57 50.63 -0.22
C ALA A 699 11.06 50.81 -0.41
N THR A 700 10.48 50.26 -1.48
CA THR A 700 9.03 50.30 -1.69
C THR A 700 8.24 49.50 -0.65
N ILE A 701 8.74 48.34 -0.22
CA ILE A 701 8.11 47.54 0.85
C ILE A 701 8.12 48.31 2.17
N VAL A 702 9.25 48.93 2.53
CA VAL A 702 9.38 49.73 3.76
C VAL A 702 8.44 50.94 3.73
N ILE A 703 8.32 51.64 2.60
CA ILE A 703 7.38 52.77 2.44
C ILE A 703 5.93 52.30 2.60
N CYS A 704 5.56 51.16 2.02
CA CYS A 704 4.23 50.58 2.16
C CYS A 704 3.92 50.22 3.63
N ILE A 705 4.87 49.62 4.35
CA ILE A 705 4.72 49.29 5.77
C ILE A 705 4.53 50.57 6.61
N ILE A 706 5.36 51.60 6.38
CA ILE A 706 5.24 52.89 7.08
C ILE A 706 3.88 53.55 6.79
N ALA A 707 3.38 53.49 5.55
CA ALA A 707 2.08 54.03 5.17
C ALA A 707 0.91 53.28 5.84
N ILE A 708 1.02 51.95 5.98
CA ILE A 708 0.03 51.11 6.67
C ILE A 708 0.00 51.45 8.17
N PHE A 709 1.15 51.53 8.82
CA PHE A 709 1.23 51.90 10.25
C PHE A 709 0.81 53.35 10.51
N GLY A 710 1.14 54.28 9.61
CA GLY A 710 0.67 55.66 9.65
C GLY A 710 -0.86 55.76 9.59
N ARG A 711 -1.50 55.00 8.69
CA ARG A 711 -2.98 54.94 8.61
C ARG A 711 -3.63 54.32 9.85
N GLN A 712 -3.01 53.33 10.47
CA GLN A 712 -3.54 52.73 11.70
C GLN A 712 -3.45 53.68 12.91
N ARG A 713 -2.43 54.55 12.96
CA ARG A 713 -2.25 55.52 14.04
C ARG A 713 -3.23 56.71 13.99
N CYS A 714 -3.69 57.10 12.79
CA CYS A 714 -4.70 58.16 12.62
C CYS A 714 -6.15 57.73 12.95
N ARG A 715 -6.44 56.43 13.11
CA ARG A 715 -7.77 55.93 13.50
C ARG A 715 -8.03 55.89 15.00
N LYS A 716 -7.05 56.21 15.84
CA LYS A 716 -7.18 56.28 17.31
C LYS A 716 -7.02 57.72 17.81
N THR A 717 -7.97 58.59 17.43
CA THR A 717 -8.28 59.79 18.21
C THR A 717 -9.68 59.63 18.82
N PRO A 718 -9.84 59.78 20.14
CA PRO A 718 -11.11 59.52 20.81
C PRO A 718 -12.05 60.71 20.63
N LYS A 719 -13.20 60.52 19.95
CA LYS A 719 -14.32 61.46 20.03
C LYS A 719 -15.10 61.16 21.30
N ASN A 720 -14.95 62.04 22.29
CA ASN A 720 -15.85 62.12 23.44
C ASN A 720 -16.48 63.52 23.48
N ARG A 721 -17.78 63.55 23.80
CA ARG A 721 -18.67 64.67 24.23
C ARG A 721 -19.55 65.45 23.22
N ARG A 722 -20.85 65.11 23.30
CA ARG A 722 -22.01 65.84 23.93
C ARG A 722 -22.89 66.82 23.12
N TYR A 723 -24.21 66.62 23.33
CA TYR A 723 -25.41 67.48 23.17
C TYR A 723 -25.70 67.96 21.73
N VAL A 724 -26.88 67.73 21.15
CA VAL A 724 -28.26 67.98 21.62
C VAL A 724 -29.18 66.79 21.33
#